data_AF-A0A9Y1FQ95-F1
#
_entry.id   AF-A0A9Y1FQ95-F1
#
_cell.length_a   1.000
_cell.length_b   1.000
_cell.length_c   1.000
_cell.angle_alpha   90.00
_cell.angle_beta   90.00
_cell.angle_gamma   90.00
#
_symmetry.space_group_name_H-M   'P 1'
#
loop_
_entity.id
_entity.type
_entity.pdbx_description
1 polymer ?
#
loop_
_entity_poly.entity_id
_entity_poly.type
_entity_poly.pdbx_seq_one_letter_code
_entity_poly.pdbx_strand_id
1 'polypeptide(L)'
;MHKKALFLVKIKVFIKLYLFILFFAIDVNAVYLLNHSSNISPFIEVTQTNPILINSNADFNVFKGSGTTSDPYIIENLTIVTDGNGITINSTTVSFIIQNCYIDAGERGISIENISNGSFIIYNCTINNSKNGIFINNVTSISANISNNILKENYVGINIENSSLLRIENNKFQRNHNTGLKVDMSKNIGVENNIFADNQLYGIYITSSLDIFVNKNSLVNHILYGIYSQGSITNITYNNCSLNYYGIYLYQSEKSKVINNFCNQNTQSGIFSENSKSIVISNNTLKNNLVYGLEIRGTVDSFVDNNNLIMNKDYGVILYNSNNVQIYENIFFENNELSIQAYENEKNNVWCSYSENKGNYWTDFTFKTNFYSIDGPAYSIDPFPLNFTYIDKDNDSIGDWWEIYYGFNVGENNTFGDEDNDQLFDYLEYKFQTNPYSNDTDFDLISDFYEVNNNLNQLVNDSFEDNDCDGLSNYDEFLIGTSANNSDTDLDGLPDKWELENNLNPMIKETDNDPDKDQLSNIEEYYYGTDPLKADTDGDGMPDGWEVNYGLNPNLNDSSKDYDGDGLSNLEEYIYRTIPNKPDSDNDGFSDLEEMMKGTNPMSAESYPKGVNIIAILFLIAGTILFILVTVGITIYQKKIEKRNNLK
;
A
#
# COMPACT_ATOMS: atom_id res chain seq x y z
N MET A 1 7.06 69.26 32.77
CA MET A 1 7.13 69.37 31.30
C MET A 1 8.01 68.27 30.68
N HIS A 2 7.88 67.01 31.12
CA HIS A 2 8.64 65.85 30.60
C HIS A 2 7.77 64.63 30.24
N LYS A 3 6.44 64.69 30.47
CA LYS A 3 5.46 63.67 30.05
C LYS A 3 4.70 64.01 28.74
N LYS A 4 5.11 65.09 28.06
CA LYS A 4 4.59 65.57 26.75
C LYS A 4 5.62 65.47 25.60
N ALA A 5 6.74 64.78 25.85
CA ALA A 5 7.75 64.30 24.90
C ALA A 5 7.63 62.76 24.82
N LEU A 6 6.41 62.24 24.89
CA LEU A 6 5.61 61.97 23.71
C LEU A 6 6.22 60.77 22.98
N PHE A 7 5.60 59.58 23.05
CA PHE A 7 4.26 59.35 22.48
C PHE A 7 4.18 59.76 20.99
N LEU A 8 4.80 60.89 20.57
CA LEU A 8 5.21 61.18 19.19
C LEU A 8 6.28 60.21 18.68
N VAL A 9 7.17 59.69 19.56
CA VAL A 9 8.19 58.71 19.16
C VAL A 9 7.56 57.34 18.86
N LYS A 10 6.51 56.94 19.59
CA LYS A 10 5.79 55.67 19.36
C LYS A 10 4.82 55.72 18.16
N ILE A 11 4.26 56.89 17.83
CA ILE A 11 3.40 57.08 16.64
C ILE A 11 4.21 57.13 15.32
N LYS A 12 5.46 57.61 15.35
CA LYS A 12 6.34 57.63 14.16
C LYS A 12 6.90 56.27 13.76
N VAL A 13 7.05 55.33 14.70
CA VAL A 13 7.53 53.96 14.43
C VAL A 13 6.41 53.11 13.84
N PHE A 14 5.17 53.26 14.33
CA PHE A 14 4.00 52.56 13.79
C PHE A 14 3.61 53.03 12.38
N ILE A 15 3.73 54.33 12.07
CA ILE A 15 3.45 54.87 10.72
C ILE A 15 4.53 54.46 9.71
N LYS A 16 5.78 54.23 10.14
CA LYS A 16 6.86 53.75 9.27
C LYS A 16 6.80 52.26 8.96
N LEU A 17 6.28 51.44 9.87
CA LEU A 17 6.07 50.01 9.60
C LEU A 17 4.81 49.78 8.75
N TYR A 18 3.77 50.60 8.96
CA TYR A 18 2.54 50.61 8.16
C TYR A 18 2.76 51.11 6.72
N LEU A 19 3.76 51.97 6.48
CA LEU A 19 4.20 52.41 5.15
C LEU A 19 5.18 51.43 4.46
N PHE A 20 5.74 50.46 5.20
CA PHE A 20 6.57 49.39 4.64
C PHE A 20 5.71 48.21 4.13
N ILE A 21 4.47 48.12 4.59
CA ILE A 21 3.44 47.16 4.16
C ILE A 21 2.70 47.62 2.89
N LEU A 22 2.99 48.81 2.35
CA LEU A 22 2.25 49.43 1.25
C LEU A 22 3.07 49.70 -0.03
N PHE A 23 4.26 49.09 -0.15
CA PHE A 23 5.12 49.24 -1.34
C PHE A 23 5.41 47.95 -2.13
N PHE A 24 4.74 46.83 -1.80
CA PHE A 24 4.75 45.61 -2.62
C PHE A 24 3.37 44.96 -2.68
N ALA A 25 2.41 45.72 -3.23
CA ALA A 25 1.24 45.17 -3.90
C ALA A 25 1.36 45.50 -5.41
N ILE A 26 0.71 44.68 -6.25
CA ILE A 26 0.69 44.63 -7.75
C ILE A 26 1.69 43.56 -8.26
N ASP A 27 1.33 42.48 -8.97
CA ASP A 27 0.25 42.13 -9.91
C ASP A 27 -0.06 40.61 -9.77
N VAL A 28 -1.31 40.14 -9.64
CA VAL A 28 -2.34 39.83 -10.68
C VAL A 28 -2.16 38.47 -11.38
N ASN A 29 -3.15 37.59 -11.13
CA ASN A 29 -3.66 36.45 -11.92
C ASN A 29 -2.70 35.28 -12.22
N ALA A 30 -3.10 34.00 -12.29
CA ALA A 30 -4.37 33.43 -12.70
C ALA A 30 -4.62 32.02 -12.11
N VAL A 31 -5.89 31.77 -11.79
CA VAL A 31 -6.55 30.45 -11.79
C VAL A 31 -6.58 29.91 -13.22
N TYR A 32 -6.17 28.66 -13.45
CA TYR A 32 -6.47 27.72 -14.56
C TYR A 32 -5.37 26.62 -14.51
N LEU A 33 -5.57 25.30 -14.38
CA LEU A 33 -6.56 24.40 -14.98
C LEU A 33 -6.72 23.12 -14.14
N LEU A 34 -7.97 22.74 -13.88
CA LEU A 34 -8.43 21.35 -13.90
C LEU A 34 -8.70 20.98 -15.37
N ASN A 35 -8.46 19.70 -15.69
CA ASN A 35 -8.88 18.94 -16.87
C ASN A 35 -8.01 18.96 -18.15
N HIS A 36 -7.70 17.72 -18.53
CA HIS A 36 -7.46 17.18 -19.88
C HIS A 36 -6.11 17.44 -20.56
N SER A 37 -5.31 16.37 -20.61
CA SER A 37 -4.82 15.87 -21.89
C SER A 37 -5.06 14.36 -21.97
N SER A 38 -6.31 14.01 -22.30
CA SER A 38 -6.58 12.86 -23.14
C SER A 38 -5.65 12.92 -24.35
N ASN A 39 -4.81 11.90 -24.53
CA ASN A 39 -4.16 11.63 -25.82
C ASN A 39 -5.25 11.28 -26.83
N ILE A 40 -5.88 12.31 -27.37
CA ILE A 40 -6.74 12.23 -28.55
C ILE A 40 -5.77 12.23 -29.72
N SER A 41 -5.60 11.04 -30.33
CA SER A 41 -5.12 10.89 -31.70
C SER A 41 -5.75 11.96 -32.59
N PRO A 42 -5.04 12.45 -33.62
CA PRO A 42 -5.54 13.53 -34.46
C PRO A 42 -6.98 13.24 -34.87
N PHE A 43 -7.89 14.14 -34.50
CA PHE A 43 -9.30 14.08 -34.86
C PHE A 43 -9.34 14.04 -36.38
N ILE A 44 -9.48 12.84 -36.94
CA ILE A 44 -9.82 12.69 -38.34
C ILE A 44 -11.21 13.31 -38.46
N GLU A 45 -11.43 14.23 -39.40
CA GLU A 45 -12.76 14.79 -39.64
C GLU A 45 -13.72 13.63 -39.97
N VAL A 46 -14.49 13.20 -38.96
CA VAL A 46 -15.45 12.12 -39.11
C VAL A 46 -16.71 12.71 -39.71
N THR A 47 -17.11 12.24 -40.88
CA THR A 47 -18.32 12.74 -41.56
C THR A 47 -19.53 11.92 -41.14
N GLN A 48 -20.61 12.60 -40.72
CA GLN A 48 -21.88 11.92 -40.49
C GLN A 48 -22.51 11.53 -41.83
N THR A 49 -22.83 10.25 -42.02
CA THR A 49 -23.36 9.75 -43.30
C THR A 49 -24.60 8.89 -43.13
N ASN A 50 -25.36 8.76 -44.22
CA ASN A 50 -26.39 7.74 -44.34
C ASN A 50 -25.77 6.33 -44.27
N PRO A 51 -26.56 5.30 -43.93
CA PRO A 51 -26.17 3.91 -44.09
C PRO A 51 -25.60 3.58 -45.47
N ILE A 52 -24.62 2.69 -45.52
CA ILE A 52 -23.97 2.24 -46.75
C ILE A 52 -24.54 0.89 -47.15
N LEU A 53 -24.90 0.76 -48.43
CA LEU A 53 -25.36 -0.49 -49.01
C LEU A 53 -24.57 -0.79 -50.29
N ILE A 54 -23.88 -1.93 -50.28
CA ILE A 54 -23.13 -2.49 -51.40
C ILE A 54 -23.73 -3.86 -51.69
N ASN A 55 -24.35 -4.03 -52.86
CA ASN A 55 -24.96 -5.30 -53.29
C ASN A 55 -24.20 -5.96 -54.45
N SER A 56 -23.20 -5.28 -55.00
CA SER A 56 -22.36 -5.79 -56.08
C SER A 56 -21.01 -5.08 -56.14
N ASN A 57 -20.05 -5.66 -56.88
CA ASN A 57 -18.74 -5.03 -57.12
C ASN A 57 -18.85 -3.60 -57.69
N ALA A 58 -19.91 -3.30 -58.47
CA ALA A 58 -20.07 -2.00 -59.11
C ALA A 58 -20.39 -0.87 -58.12
N ASP A 59 -20.98 -1.20 -56.97
CA ASP A 59 -21.37 -0.21 -55.95
C ASP A 59 -20.13 0.35 -55.23
N PHE A 60 -18.98 -0.33 -55.31
CA PHE A 60 -17.73 0.15 -54.75
C PHE A 60 -17.06 1.28 -55.54
N ASN A 61 -17.50 1.56 -56.79
CA ASN A 61 -16.81 2.52 -57.68
C ASN A 61 -16.77 3.96 -57.15
N VAL A 62 -17.54 4.28 -56.10
CA VAL A 62 -17.53 5.58 -55.43
C VAL A 62 -16.45 5.69 -54.34
N PHE A 63 -15.83 4.58 -53.96
CA PHE A 63 -14.78 4.49 -52.96
C PHE A 63 -13.40 4.44 -53.60
N LYS A 64 -12.37 4.87 -52.86
CA LYS A 64 -10.98 4.80 -53.32
C LYS A 64 -10.53 3.34 -53.42
N GLY A 65 -9.63 3.05 -54.35
CA GLY A 65 -9.04 1.73 -54.58
C GLY A 65 -9.57 1.05 -55.85
N SER A 66 -9.00 -0.11 -56.20
CA SER A 66 -9.41 -0.93 -57.35
C SER A 66 -10.09 -2.23 -56.98
N GLY A 67 -10.13 -2.57 -55.68
CA GLY A 67 -10.73 -3.80 -55.18
C GLY A 67 -9.84 -5.03 -55.32
N THR A 68 -8.56 -4.84 -55.60
CA THR A 68 -7.55 -5.92 -55.57
C THR A 68 -6.99 -6.08 -54.17
N THR A 69 -6.34 -7.20 -53.85
CA THR A 69 -5.72 -7.40 -52.52
C THR A 69 -4.60 -6.39 -52.24
N SER A 70 -3.89 -5.94 -53.28
CA SER A 70 -2.84 -4.91 -53.19
C SER A 70 -3.36 -3.48 -53.16
N ASP A 71 -4.61 -3.27 -53.58
CA ASP A 71 -5.25 -1.94 -53.66
C ASP A 71 -6.76 -2.11 -53.41
N PRO A 72 -7.15 -2.43 -52.16
CA PRO A 72 -8.53 -2.71 -51.79
C PRO A 72 -9.38 -1.44 -51.79
N TYR A 73 -10.70 -1.59 -51.93
CA TYR A 73 -11.61 -0.46 -51.73
C TYR A 73 -11.61 0.03 -50.28
N ILE A 74 -11.62 1.33 -50.04
CA ILE A 74 -11.50 1.91 -48.69
C ILE A 74 -12.78 2.65 -48.28
N ILE A 75 -13.40 2.20 -47.18
CA ILE A 75 -14.48 2.86 -46.46
C ILE A 75 -13.90 3.34 -45.13
N GLU A 76 -13.77 4.66 -44.93
CA GLU A 76 -13.05 5.19 -43.77
C GLU A 76 -13.62 6.49 -43.20
N ASN A 77 -13.39 6.70 -41.90
CA ASN A 77 -13.63 7.97 -41.19
C ASN A 77 -15.10 8.43 -41.23
N LEU A 78 -16.02 7.50 -40.97
CA LEU A 78 -17.46 7.74 -41.02
C LEU A 78 -18.11 7.65 -39.63
N THR A 79 -19.15 8.45 -39.41
CA THR A 79 -20.10 8.31 -38.31
C THR A 79 -21.45 7.95 -38.90
N ILE A 80 -21.98 6.77 -38.54
CA ILE A 80 -23.29 6.30 -39.00
C ILE A 80 -24.16 6.09 -37.76
N VAL A 81 -25.30 6.77 -37.71
CA VAL A 81 -26.32 6.62 -36.66
C VAL A 81 -27.65 6.30 -37.34
N THR A 82 -28.24 5.14 -37.02
CA THR A 82 -29.41 4.62 -37.74
C THR A 82 -30.20 3.61 -36.89
N ASP A 83 -31.51 3.53 -37.08
CA ASP A 83 -32.33 2.47 -36.46
C ASP A 83 -32.22 1.13 -37.23
N GLY A 84 -31.66 1.15 -38.44
CA GLY A 84 -31.52 -0.01 -39.32
C GLY A 84 -30.11 -0.60 -39.32
N ASN A 85 -29.67 -1.08 -40.49
CA ASN A 85 -28.28 -1.51 -40.69
C ASN A 85 -27.37 -0.29 -40.92
N GLY A 86 -26.12 -0.35 -40.46
CA GLY A 86 -25.10 0.67 -40.69
C GLY A 86 -24.42 0.53 -42.06
N ILE A 87 -23.49 -0.43 -42.16
CA ILE A 87 -22.80 -0.77 -43.42
C ILE A 87 -23.18 -2.19 -43.81
N THR A 88 -23.77 -2.38 -44.99
CA THR A 88 -24.08 -3.70 -45.56
C THR A 88 -23.27 -3.90 -46.82
N ILE A 89 -22.48 -4.98 -46.86
CA ILE A 89 -21.73 -5.44 -48.03
C ILE A 89 -22.16 -6.87 -48.33
N ASN A 90 -22.71 -7.07 -49.52
CA ASN A 90 -23.24 -8.34 -49.96
C ASN A 90 -22.76 -8.68 -51.37
N SER A 91 -22.54 -9.96 -51.64
CA SER A 91 -22.36 -10.51 -53.00
C SER A 91 -21.21 -9.86 -53.77
N THR A 92 -20.03 -9.83 -53.14
CA THR A 92 -18.82 -9.28 -53.75
C THR A 92 -17.66 -10.28 -53.77
N THR A 93 -16.78 -10.07 -54.74
CA THR A 93 -15.52 -10.81 -54.92
C THR A 93 -14.28 -9.93 -54.83
N VAL A 94 -14.48 -8.61 -54.65
CA VAL A 94 -13.39 -7.65 -54.52
C VAL A 94 -12.91 -7.53 -53.08
N SER A 95 -11.71 -6.99 -52.91
CA SER A 95 -11.11 -6.74 -51.60
C SER A 95 -11.44 -5.35 -51.08
N PHE A 96 -11.67 -5.20 -49.78
CA PHE A 96 -12.06 -3.93 -49.18
C PHE A 96 -11.59 -3.76 -47.72
N ILE A 97 -11.52 -2.53 -47.25
CA ILE A 97 -11.16 -2.14 -45.89
C ILE A 97 -12.26 -1.23 -45.34
N ILE A 98 -12.73 -1.52 -44.14
CA ILE A 98 -13.56 -0.63 -43.33
C ILE A 98 -12.71 -0.19 -42.14
N GLN A 99 -12.45 1.12 -41.99
CA GLN A 99 -11.58 1.60 -40.91
C GLN A 99 -12.00 2.92 -40.27
N ASN A 100 -11.68 3.10 -38.99
CA ASN A 100 -11.89 4.36 -38.26
C ASN A 100 -13.35 4.85 -38.29
N CYS A 101 -14.31 3.92 -38.27
CA CYS A 101 -15.74 4.25 -38.31
C CYS A 101 -16.37 4.17 -36.92
N TYR A 102 -17.28 5.10 -36.63
CA TYR A 102 -18.22 5.01 -35.52
C TYR A 102 -19.59 4.62 -36.06
N ILE A 103 -20.16 3.53 -35.56
CA ILE A 103 -21.44 3.00 -36.04
C ILE A 103 -22.35 2.74 -34.83
N ASP A 104 -23.49 3.41 -34.81
CA ASP A 104 -24.58 3.22 -33.85
C ASP A 104 -25.80 2.81 -34.66
N ALA A 105 -26.12 1.52 -34.65
CA ALA A 105 -27.12 0.93 -35.53
C ALA A 105 -28.13 0.13 -34.71
N GLY A 106 -29.43 0.15 -35.05
CA GLY A 106 -30.44 -0.64 -34.35
C GLY A 106 -30.45 -2.13 -34.72
N GLU A 107 -30.07 -2.48 -35.96
CA GLU A 107 -30.05 -3.87 -36.43
C GLU A 107 -28.62 -4.43 -36.53
N ARG A 108 -27.95 -4.29 -37.69
CA ARG A 108 -26.57 -4.74 -37.88
C ARG A 108 -25.65 -3.53 -38.06
N GLY A 109 -24.62 -3.39 -37.24
CA GLY A 109 -23.62 -2.33 -37.40
C GLY A 109 -22.88 -2.46 -38.73
N ILE A 110 -22.15 -3.57 -38.89
CA ILE A 110 -21.52 -3.97 -40.16
C ILE A 110 -22.03 -5.36 -40.53
N SER A 111 -22.56 -5.53 -41.75
CA SER A 111 -23.04 -6.81 -42.29
C SER A 111 -22.21 -7.18 -43.51
N ILE A 112 -21.49 -8.30 -43.44
CA ILE A 112 -20.67 -8.86 -44.52
C ILE A 112 -21.24 -10.21 -44.94
N GLU A 113 -21.80 -10.30 -46.15
CA GLU A 113 -22.59 -11.46 -46.56
C GLU A 113 -22.21 -11.95 -47.96
N ASN A 114 -22.19 -13.27 -48.15
CA ASN A 114 -22.00 -13.94 -49.44
C ASN A 114 -20.72 -13.48 -50.18
N ILE A 115 -19.59 -13.50 -49.48
CA ILE A 115 -18.29 -13.13 -50.02
C ILE A 115 -17.55 -14.38 -50.50
N SER A 116 -17.09 -14.35 -51.75
CA SER A 116 -16.26 -15.41 -52.32
C SER A 116 -14.99 -14.81 -52.94
N ASN A 117 -13.83 -15.37 -52.63
CA ASN A 117 -12.50 -14.94 -53.13
C ASN A 117 -12.01 -13.53 -52.75
N GLY A 118 -12.86 -12.59 -52.32
CA GLY A 118 -12.41 -11.28 -51.82
C GLY A 118 -11.77 -11.36 -50.43
N SER A 119 -10.79 -10.50 -50.12
CA SER A 119 -10.26 -10.32 -48.75
C SER A 119 -10.80 -9.05 -48.12
N PHE A 120 -11.00 -9.02 -46.80
CA PHE A 120 -11.39 -7.77 -46.15
C PHE A 120 -10.75 -7.53 -44.80
N ILE A 121 -10.69 -6.25 -44.43
CA ILE A 121 -10.23 -5.79 -43.12
C ILE A 121 -11.31 -4.91 -42.50
N ILE A 122 -11.65 -5.17 -41.24
CA ILE A 122 -12.44 -4.26 -40.40
C ILE A 122 -11.54 -3.84 -39.24
N TYR A 123 -11.14 -2.58 -39.22
CA TYR A 123 -10.08 -2.09 -38.34
C TYR A 123 -10.47 -0.82 -37.57
N ASN A 124 -10.18 -0.76 -36.29
CA ASN A 124 -10.33 0.46 -35.49
C ASN A 124 -11.72 1.12 -35.59
N CYS A 125 -12.76 0.31 -35.64
CA CYS A 125 -14.15 0.78 -35.64
C CYS A 125 -14.75 0.65 -34.24
N THR A 126 -15.65 1.57 -33.89
CA THR A 126 -16.49 1.48 -32.70
C THR A 126 -17.92 1.18 -33.15
N ILE A 127 -18.46 0.02 -32.74
CA ILE A 127 -19.82 -0.40 -33.10
C ILE A 127 -20.66 -0.60 -31.83
N ASN A 128 -21.77 0.13 -31.76
CA ASN A 128 -22.61 0.24 -30.57
C ASN A 128 -24.10 -0.06 -30.86
N ASN A 129 -24.80 -0.44 -29.79
CA ASN A 129 -26.27 -0.54 -29.70
C ASN A 129 -26.96 -1.40 -30.78
N SER A 130 -26.20 -2.27 -31.45
CA SER A 130 -26.70 -3.10 -32.55
C SER A 130 -27.17 -4.46 -32.07
N LYS A 131 -28.18 -5.02 -32.73
CA LYS A 131 -28.52 -6.45 -32.54
C LYS A 131 -27.33 -7.36 -32.86
N ASN A 132 -26.59 -7.05 -33.92
CA ASN A 132 -25.25 -7.59 -34.16
C ASN A 132 -24.31 -6.43 -34.45
N GLY A 133 -23.21 -6.28 -33.70
CA GLY A 133 -22.20 -5.29 -34.01
C GLY A 133 -21.59 -5.55 -35.39
N ILE A 134 -21.01 -6.74 -35.57
CA ILE A 134 -20.59 -7.24 -36.88
C ILE A 134 -21.29 -8.57 -37.15
N PHE A 135 -21.96 -8.67 -38.29
CA PHE A 135 -22.59 -9.90 -38.78
C PHE A 135 -21.85 -10.40 -40.02
N ILE A 136 -21.46 -11.68 -40.01
CA ILE A 136 -20.72 -12.32 -41.09
C ILE A 136 -21.41 -13.61 -41.46
N ASN A 137 -21.82 -13.75 -42.72
CA ASN A 137 -22.52 -14.94 -43.18
C ASN A 137 -22.10 -15.36 -44.58
N ASN A 138 -21.94 -16.67 -44.77
CA ASN A 138 -21.53 -17.29 -46.05
C ASN A 138 -20.25 -16.66 -46.62
N VAL A 139 -19.22 -16.50 -45.77
CA VAL A 139 -17.94 -15.93 -46.19
C VAL A 139 -16.90 -17.02 -46.37
N THR A 140 -16.40 -17.12 -47.60
CA THR A 140 -15.30 -17.99 -48.01
C THR A 140 -14.17 -17.15 -48.59
N SER A 141 -13.75 -16.14 -47.83
CA SER A 141 -12.70 -15.20 -48.21
C SER A 141 -11.33 -15.87 -48.27
N ILE A 142 -10.42 -15.32 -49.09
CA ILE A 142 -9.01 -15.74 -49.10
C ILE A 142 -8.32 -15.39 -47.77
N SER A 143 -8.69 -14.25 -47.19
CA SER A 143 -8.24 -13.81 -45.87
C SER A 143 -9.17 -12.70 -45.39
N ALA A 144 -9.60 -12.76 -44.14
CA ALA A 144 -10.32 -11.67 -43.51
C ALA A 144 -9.80 -11.40 -42.11
N ASN A 145 -9.60 -10.12 -41.79
CA ASN A 145 -9.13 -9.70 -40.48
C ASN A 145 -10.08 -8.68 -39.87
N ILE A 146 -10.44 -8.90 -38.61
CA ILE A 146 -11.28 -8.01 -37.83
C ILE A 146 -10.47 -7.67 -36.59
N SER A 147 -9.95 -6.45 -36.53
CA SER A 147 -8.99 -6.12 -35.49
C SER A 147 -9.12 -4.72 -34.91
N ASN A 148 -8.74 -4.61 -33.64
CA ASN A 148 -8.71 -3.34 -32.91
C ASN A 148 -10.08 -2.62 -32.87
N ASN A 149 -11.18 -3.35 -32.98
CA ASN A 149 -12.52 -2.78 -32.90
C ASN A 149 -13.03 -2.77 -31.46
N ILE A 150 -13.92 -1.82 -31.16
CA ILE A 150 -14.65 -1.75 -29.89
C ILE A 150 -16.11 -2.10 -30.20
N LEU A 151 -16.59 -3.22 -29.66
CA LEU A 151 -17.95 -3.73 -29.82
C LEU A 151 -18.65 -3.71 -28.47
N LYS A 152 -19.48 -2.70 -28.22
CA LYS A 152 -20.10 -2.47 -26.91
C LYS A 152 -21.60 -2.23 -26.98
N GLU A 153 -22.32 -2.62 -25.93
CA GLU A 153 -23.79 -2.48 -25.83
C GLU A 153 -24.56 -3.12 -27.00
N ASN A 154 -23.94 -4.04 -27.75
CA ASN A 154 -24.64 -4.78 -28.79
C ASN A 154 -25.36 -5.96 -28.15
N TYR A 155 -26.38 -6.53 -28.80
CA TYR A 155 -26.91 -7.81 -28.35
C TYR A 155 -25.87 -8.92 -28.55
N VAL A 156 -25.33 -9.05 -29.76
CA VAL A 156 -24.11 -9.83 -30.02
C VAL A 156 -23.03 -8.92 -30.59
N GLY A 157 -21.81 -8.99 -30.06
CA GLY A 157 -20.69 -8.19 -30.58
C GLY A 157 -20.34 -8.56 -32.02
N ILE A 158 -19.84 -9.78 -32.23
CA ILE A 158 -19.61 -10.34 -33.57
C ILE A 158 -20.38 -11.66 -33.70
N ASN A 159 -21.13 -11.84 -34.78
CA ASN A 159 -21.81 -13.09 -35.11
C ASN A 159 -21.32 -13.62 -36.47
N ILE A 160 -20.74 -14.82 -36.45
CA ILE A 160 -20.14 -15.49 -37.62
C ILE A 160 -20.92 -16.77 -37.90
N GLU A 161 -21.46 -16.87 -39.11
CA GLU A 161 -22.27 -18.01 -39.54
C GLU A 161 -21.76 -18.54 -40.89
N ASN A 162 -21.67 -19.86 -41.04
CA ASN A 162 -21.35 -20.54 -42.32
C ASN A 162 -20.09 -19.99 -43.02
N SER A 163 -19.07 -19.62 -42.26
CA SER A 163 -17.92 -18.85 -42.76
C SER A 163 -16.59 -19.52 -42.44
N SER A 164 -15.53 -19.07 -43.12
CA SER A 164 -14.20 -19.63 -42.91
C SER A 164 -13.07 -18.65 -43.17
N LEU A 165 -11.89 -18.97 -42.61
CA LEU A 165 -10.63 -18.22 -42.82
C LEU A 165 -10.70 -16.78 -42.29
N LEU A 166 -11.30 -16.60 -41.12
CA LEU A 166 -11.42 -15.31 -40.45
C LEU A 166 -10.46 -15.23 -39.26
N ARG A 167 -9.84 -14.06 -39.08
CA ARG A 167 -9.06 -13.72 -37.88
C ARG A 167 -9.74 -12.57 -37.13
N ILE A 168 -9.89 -12.76 -35.83
CA ILE A 168 -10.51 -11.81 -34.91
C ILE A 168 -9.45 -11.53 -33.86
N GLU A 169 -8.82 -10.36 -33.93
CA GLU A 169 -7.65 -10.05 -33.09
C GLU A 169 -7.70 -8.68 -32.42
N ASN A 170 -7.26 -8.58 -31.17
CA ASN A 170 -7.12 -7.29 -30.46
C ASN A 170 -8.43 -6.47 -30.37
N ASN A 171 -9.60 -7.10 -30.44
CA ASN A 171 -10.89 -6.42 -30.29
C ASN A 171 -11.31 -6.37 -28.81
N LYS A 172 -12.14 -5.39 -28.48
CA LYS A 172 -12.76 -5.24 -27.17
C LYS A 172 -14.27 -5.47 -27.28
N PHE A 173 -14.77 -6.44 -26.53
CA PHE A 173 -16.19 -6.81 -26.46
C PHE A 173 -16.71 -6.50 -25.06
N GLN A 174 -17.49 -5.42 -24.92
CA GLN A 174 -17.84 -4.89 -23.60
C GLN A 174 -19.35 -4.74 -23.42
N ARG A 175 -19.90 -5.29 -22.33
CA ARG A 175 -21.31 -5.07 -21.95
C ARG A 175 -22.31 -5.42 -23.04
N ASN A 176 -22.02 -6.42 -23.87
CA ASN A 176 -22.99 -6.89 -24.85
C ASN A 176 -24.11 -7.66 -24.13
N HIS A 177 -25.35 -7.48 -24.56
CA HIS A 177 -26.55 -8.02 -23.90
C HIS A 177 -26.76 -9.53 -24.09
N ASN A 178 -25.86 -10.21 -24.78
CA ASN A 178 -25.88 -11.66 -24.89
C ASN A 178 -24.45 -12.22 -24.98
N THR A 179 -23.81 -12.09 -26.13
CA THR A 179 -22.52 -12.74 -26.40
C THR A 179 -21.52 -11.73 -26.96
N GLY A 180 -20.26 -11.82 -26.56
CA GLY A 180 -19.18 -11.08 -27.22
C GLY A 180 -18.97 -11.56 -28.66
N LEU A 181 -18.50 -12.80 -28.83
CA LEU A 181 -18.29 -13.45 -30.13
C LEU A 181 -19.09 -14.74 -30.26
N LYS A 182 -19.91 -14.84 -31.29
CA LYS A 182 -20.63 -16.05 -31.69
C LYS A 182 -20.06 -16.62 -32.99
N VAL A 183 -19.80 -17.92 -33.01
CA VAL A 183 -19.31 -18.67 -34.17
C VAL A 183 -20.16 -19.91 -34.38
N ASP A 184 -20.82 -20.02 -35.53
CA ASP A 184 -21.73 -21.11 -35.85
C ASP A 184 -21.45 -21.69 -37.24
N MET A 185 -21.48 -23.04 -37.34
CA MET A 185 -21.28 -23.79 -38.58
C MET A 185 -20.08 -23.31 -39.42
N SER A 186 -19.00 -22.92 -38.75
CA SER A 186 -17.86 -22.23 -39.36
C SER A 186 -16.58 -23.04 -39.20
N LYS A 187 -15.53 -22.69 -39.95
CA LYS A 187 -14.25 -23.39 -39.87
C LYS A 187 -13.03 -22.52 -40.04
N ASN A 188 -11.89 -22.91 -39.45
CA ASN A 188 -10.63 -22.15 -39.55
C ASN A 188 -10.80 -20.69 -39.09
N ILE A 189 -11.32 -20.51 -37.89
CA ILE A 189 -11.52 -19.19 -37.27
C ILE A 189 -10.47 -19.03 -36.17
N GLY A 190 -9.66 -17.97 -36.27
CA GLY A 190 -8.69 -17.59 -35.25
C GLY A 190 -9.22 -16.44 -34.41
N VAL A 191 -9.21 -16.60 -33.09
CA VAL A 191 -9.64 -15.61 -32.10
C VAL A 191 -8.48 -15.37 -31.14
N GLU A 192 -7.78 -14.25 -31.30
CA GLU A 192 -6.51 -14.01 -30.60
C GLU A 192 -6.39 -12.64 -29.93
N ASN A 193 -5.86 -12.58 -28.70
CA ASN A 193 -5.58 -11.32 -27.98
C ASN A 193 -6.79 -10.38 -27.83
N ASN A 194 -8.02 -10.91 -27.78
CA ASN A 194 -9.21 -10.10 -27.57
C ASN A 194 -9.54 -9.98 -26.07
N ILE A 195 -10.25 -8.90 -25.72
CA ILE A 195 -10.76 -8.66 -24.38
C ILE A 195 -12.29 -8.76 -24.43
N PHE A 196 -12.83 -9.71 -23.68
CA PHE A 196 -14.25 -9.90 -23.44
C PHE A 196 -14.53 -9.55 -21.99
N ALA A 197 -15.31 -8.50 -21.75
CA ALA A 197 -15.62 -8.03 -20.40
C ALA A 197 -17.12 -7.75 -20.25
N ASP A 198 -17.71 -8.17 -19.13
CA ASP A 198 -19.05 -7.78 -18.69
C ASP A 198 -20.19 -8.13 -19.67
N ASN A 199 -20.00 -9.12 -20.54
CA ASN A 199 -21.06 -9.59 -21.45
C ASN A 199 -22.11 -10.40 -20.66
N GLN A 200 -23.38 -10.21 -20.99
CA GLN A 200 -24.48 -10.73 -20.17
C GLN A 200 -24.60 -12.25 -20.15
N LEU A 201 -24.17 -13.01 -21.15
CA LEU A 201 -24.21 -14.47 -21.10
C LEU A 201 -22.82 -15.06 -21.34
N TYR A 202 -22.29 -14.90 -22.55
CA TYR A 202 -21.06 -15.59 -22.95
C TYR A 202 -20.00 -14.59 -23.42
N GLY A 203 -18.73 -14.89 -23.14
CA GLY A 203 -17.62 -14.22 -23.81
C GLY A 203 -17.54 -14.69 -25.26
N ILE A 204 -17.29 -15.99 -25.43
CA ILE A 204 -17.23 -16.68 -26.72
C ILE A 204 -18.22 -17.86 -26.72
N TYR A 205 -19.03 -17.96 -27.78
CA TYR A 205 -19.99 -19.04 -28.01
C TYR A 205 -19.74 -19.69 -29.36
N ILE A 206 -19.35 -20.97 -29.36
CA ILE A 206 -18.98 -21.74 -30.56
C ILE A 206 -19.91 -22.94 -30.70
N THR A 207 -20.54 -23.10 -31.87
CA THR A 207 -21.43 -24.23 -32.19
C THR A 207 -21.13 -24.87 -33.53
N SER A 208 -21.16 -26.20 -33.57
CA SER A 208 -21.08 -27.01 -34.80
C SER A 208 -19.94 -26.60 -35.75
N SER A 209 -18.79 -26.23 -35.18
CA SER A 209 -17.69 -25.59 -35.89
C SER A 209 -16.40 -26.40 -35.77
N LEU A 210 -15.52 -26.28 -36.77
CA LEU A 210 -14.32 -27.11 -36.90
C LEU A 210 -13.06 -26.24 -37.00
N ASP A 211 -11.95 -26.69 -36.44
CA ASP A 211 -10.67 -25.98 -36.51
C ASP A 211 -10.79 -24.53 -36.01
N ILE A 212 -11.37 -24.37 -34.82
CA ILE A 212 -11.50 -23.07 -34.14
C ILE A 212 -10.34 -22.91 -33.16
N PHE A 213 -9.63 -21.78 -33.26
CA PHE A 213 -8.45 -21.50 -32.46
C PHE A 213 -8.74 -20.28 -31.58
N VAL A 214 -8.79 -20.49 -30.26
CA VAL A 214 -9.04 -19.44 -29.26
C VAL A 214 -7.78 -19.28 -28.43
N ASN A 215 -6.99 -18.24 -28.69
CA ASN A 215 -5.65 -18.07 -28.14
C ASN A 215 -5.49 -16.74 -27.39
N LYS A 216 -4.92 -16.73 -26.18
CA LYS A 216 -4.49 -15.48 -25.50
C LYS A 216 -5.59 -14.43 -25.29
N ASN A 217 -6.85 -14.85 -25.13
CA ASN A 217 -7.94 -13.92 -24.86
C ASN A 217 -8.16 -13.76 -23.35
N SER A 218 -8.66 -12.58 -22.96
CA SER A 218 -9.13 -12.31 -21.59
C SER A 218 -10.66 -12.31 -21.59
N LEU A 219 -11.27 -13.19 -20.80
CA LEU A 219 -12.72 -13.39 -20.71
C LEU A 219 -13.16 -13.29 -19.25
N VAL A 220 -13.63 -12.11 -18.86
CA VAL A 220 -13.83 -11.74 -17.47
C VAL A 220 -15.25 -11.26 -17.19
N ASN A 221 -15.81 -11.73 -16.08
CA ASN A 221 -17.07 -11.25 -15.51
C ASN A 221 -18.28 -11.43 -16.44
N HIS A 222 -18.48 -12.63 -16.98
CA HIS A 222 -19.68 -13.01 -17.72
C HIS A 222 -20.66 -13.76 -16.82
N ILE A 223 -21.97 -13.49 -16.95
CA ILE A 223 -22.98 -14.12 -16.08
C ILE A 223 -23.01 -15.64 -16.27
N LEU A 224 -22.75 -16.14 -17.49
CA LEU A 224 -22.58 -17.56 -17.75
C LEU A 224 -21.11 -17.87 -18.03
N TYR A 225 -20.73 -18.17 -19.26
CA TYR A 225 -19.46 -18.86 -19.52
C TYR A 225 -18.44 -17.92 -20.16
N GLY A 226 -17.17 -18.07 -19.77
CA GLY A 226 -16.05 -17.46 -20.49
C GLY A 226 -16.08 -17.93 -21.94
N ILE A 227 -15.84 -19.23 -22.12
CA ILE A 227 -15.88 -19.91 -23.42
C ILE A 227 -16.87 -21.06 -23.38
N TYR A 228 -17.81 -21.09 -24.31
CA TYR A 228 -18.69 -22.23 -24.57
C TYR A 228 -18.40 -22.82 -25.94
N SER A 229 -18.11 -24.12 -25.99
CA SER A 229 -17.88 -24.85 -27.25
C SER A 229 -18.73 -26.11 -27.30
N GLN A 230 -19.71 -26.10 -28.20
CA GLN A 230 -20.68 -27.17 -28.37
C GLN A 230 -20.53 -27.88 -29.72
N GLY A 231 -20.43 -29.21 -29.70
CA GLY A 231 -20.41 -30.01 -30.92
C GLY A 231 -19.30 -29.62 -31.89
N SER A 232 -18.16 -29.17 -31.37
CA SER A 232 -17.12 -28.48 -32.13
C SER A 232 -15.73 -29.07 -31.87
N ILE A 233 -14.79 -28.79 -32.78
CA ILE A 233 -13.35 -29.06 -32.61
C ILE A 233 -12.65 -27.73 -32.37
N THR A 234 -12.26 -27.48 -31.11
CA THR A 234 -11.69 -26.20 -30.67
C THR A 234 -10.34 -26.42 -29.97
N ASN A 235 -9.35 -25.61 -30.33
CA ASN A 235 -8.09 -25.47 -29.61
C ASN A 235 -8.15 -24.19 -28.77
N ILE A 236 -8.22 -24.34 -27.45
CA ILE A 236 -8.35 -23.25 -26.48
C ILE A 236 -7.03 -23.16 -25.72
N THR A 237 -6.24 -22.12 -25.99
CA THR A 237 -4.88 -21.99 -25.43
C THR A 237 -4.58 -20.62 -24.83
N TYR A 238 -3.87 -20.58 -23.70
CA TYR A 238 -3.39 -19.32 -23.10
C TYR A 238 -4.48 -18.29 -22.78
N ASN A 239 -5.74 -18.71 -22.58
CA ASN A 239 -6.82 -17.78 -22.25
C ASN A 239 -6.94 -17.60 -20.74
N ASN A 240 -7.27 -16.38 -20.32
CA ASN A 240 -7.66 -16.06 -18.95
C ASN A 240 -9.20 -16.02 -18.87
N CYS A 241 -9.81 -16.98 -18.18
CA CYS A 241 -11.25 -17.11 -17.99
C CYS A 241 -11.61 -16.98 -16.50
N SER A 242 -11.85 -15.75 -16.04
CA SER A 242 -12.02 -15.43 -14.62
C SER A 242 -13.34 -14.77 -14.28
N LEU A 243 -13.83 -14.98 -13.05
CA LEU A 243 -15.05 -14.36 -12.54
C LEU A 243 -16.31 -14.67 -13.39
N ASN A 244 -16.33 -15.80 -14.10
CA ASN A 244 -17.50 -16.26 -14.85
C ASN A 244 -18.26 -17.32 -14.05
N TYR A 245 -19.42 -17.78 -14.53
CA TYR A 245 -20.06 -18.98 -13.98
C TYR A 245 -19.21 -20.23 -14.21
N TYR A 246 -18.92 -20.57 -15.46
CA TYR A 246 -17.85 -21.52 -15.82
C TYR A 246 -16.78 -20.77 -16.59
N GLY A 247 -15.51 -21.08 -16.35
CA GLY A 247 -14.42 -20.51 -17.15
C GLY A 247 -14.51 -21.00 -18.60
N ILE A 248 -14.40 -22.32 -18.79
CA ILE A 248 -14.47 -22.98 -20.09
C ILE A 248 -15.44 -24.15 -20.00
N TYR A 249 -16.39 -24.26 -20.93
CA TYR A 249 -17.34 -25.36 -21.01
C TYR A 249 -17.37 -25.98 -22.41
N LEU A 250 -17.00 -27.26 -22.46
CA LEU A 250 -17.08 -28.14 -23.62
C LEU A 250 -18.32 -29.04 -23.51
N TYR A 251 -19.24 -28.96 -24.47
CA TYR A 251 -20.44 -29.79 -24.50
C TYR A 251 -20.53 -30.58 -25.81
N GLN A 252 -20.56 -31.92 -25.73
CA GLN A 252 -20.60 -32.78 -26.91
C GLN A 252 -19.47 -32.51 -27.91
N SER A 253 -18.33 -32.01 -27.44
CA SER A 253 -17.19 -31.66 -28.27
C SER A 253 -16.28 -32.87 -28.50
N GLU A 254 -15.60 -32.90 -29.63
CA GLU A 254 -14.71 -34.00 -29.99
C GLU A 254 -13.31 -33.46 -30.31
N LYS A 255 -12.25 -34.16 -29.91
CA LYS A 255 -10.85 -33.84 -30.27
C LYS A 255 -10.40 -32.43 -29.89
N SER A 256 -11.13 -31.76 -29.00
CA SER A 256 -10.81 -30.41 -28.57
C SER A 256 -9.69 -30.43 -27.53
N LYS A 257 -8.89 -29.36 -27.53
CA LYS A 257 -7.74 -29.20 -26.63
C LYS A 257 -7.91 -27.95 -25.79
N VAL A 258 -7.68 -28.08 -24.49
CA VAL A 258 -7.69 -26.98 -23.52
C VAL A 258 -6.33 -26.97 -22.83
N ILE A 259 -5.44 -26.09 -23.28
CA ILE A 259 -4.03 -26.14 -22.87
C ILE A 259 -3.52 -24.77 -22.41
N ASN A 260 -2.78 -24.70 -21.30
CA ASN A 260 -2.18 -23.45 -20.79
C ASN A 260 -3.19 -22.34 -20.46
N ASN A 261 -4.43 -22.67 -20.08
CA ASN A 261 -5.42 -21.65 -19.72
C ASN A 261 -5.42 -21.40 -18.21
N PHE A 262 -5.78 -20.18 -17.83
CA PHE A 262 -5.95 -19.76 -16.45
C PHE A 262 -7.44 -19.56 -16.18
N CYS A 263 -8.01 -20.33 -15.25
CA CYS A 263 -9.41 -20.21 -14.85
C CYS A 263 -9.48 -19.96 -13.34
N ASN A 264 -9.79 -18.72 -12.96
CA ASN A 264 -9.73 -18.30 -11.57
C ASN A 264 -11.01 -17.63 -11.09
N GLN A 265 -11.43 -17.96 -9.86
CA GLN A 265 -12.60 -17.35 -9.19
C GLN A 265 -13.91 -17.45 -9.99
N ASN A 266 -14.10 -18.53 -10.74
CA ASN A 266 -15.41 -18.78 -11.36
C ASN A 266 -16.41 -19.28 -10.32
N THR A 267 -17.70 -18.95 -10.49
CA THR A 267 -18.73 -19.29 -9.49
C THR A 267 -19.16 -20.75 -9.53
N GLN A 268 -18.74 -21.51 -10.55
CA GLN A 268 -18.81 -22.97 -10.62
C GLN A 268 -17.40 -23.52 -10.85
N SER A 269 -17.22 -24.34 -11.89
CA SER A 269 -15.96 -25.00 -12.19
C SER A 269 -15.07 -24.13 -13.09
N GLY A 270 -13.75 -24.26 -12.94
CA GLY A 270 -12.81 -23.63 -13.86
C GLY A 270 -13.01 -24.14 -15.29
N ILE A 271 -12.96 -25.47 -15.47
CA ILE A 271 -13.25 -26.15 -16.73
C ILE A 271 -14.37 -27.17 -16.51
N PHE A 272 -15.31 -27.26 -17.45
CA PHE A 272 -16.33 -28.30 -17.51
C PHE A 272 -16.30 -29.01 -18.87
N SER A 273 -16.13 -30.33 -18.88
CA SER A 273 -16.26 -31.19 -20.07
C SER A 273 -17.44 -32.14 -19.90
N GLU A 274 -18.46 -31.99 -20.74
CA GLU A 274 -19.67 -32.79 -20.69
C GLU A 274 -19.94 -33.53 -22.00
N ASN A 275 -20.26 -34.83 -21.90
CA ASN A 275 -20.63 -35.71 -23.01
C ASN A 275 -19.67 -35.63 -24.21
N SER A 276 -18.40 -35.35 -23.93
CA SER A 276 -17.38 -35.04 -24.93
C SER A 276 -16.45 -36.25 -25.14
N LYS A 277 -15.64 -36.22 -26.20
CA LYS A 277 -14.79 -37.36 -26.56
C LYS A 277 -13.40 -36.93 -27.04
N SER A 278 -12.38 -37.68 -26.61
CA SER A 278 -11.00 -37.44 -27.05
C SER A 278 -10.52 -36.02 -26.74
N ILE A 279 -10.85 -35.54 -25.54
CA ILE A 279 -10.46 -34.22 -25.06
C ILE A 279 -9.07 -34.30 -24.42
N VAL A 280 -8.28 -33.25 -24.60
CA VAL A 280 -6.98 -33.08 -23.93
C VAL A 280 -7.05 -31.81 -23.08
N ILE A 281 -6.87 -31.95 -21.78
CA ILE A 281 -6.84 -30.86 -20.81
C ILE A 281 -5.47 -30.88 -20.14
N SER A 282 -4.58 -29.97 -20.53
CA SER A 282 -3.19 -30.01 -20.04
C SER A 282 -2.62 -28.66 -19.67
N ASN A 283 -1.75 -28.60 -18.65
CA ASN A 283 -1.05 -27.36 -18.27
C ASN A 283 -1.97 -26.18 -17.91
N ASN A 284 -3.21 -26.43 -17.49
CA ASN A 284 -4.12 -25.36 -17.07
C ASN A 284 -3.95 -25.08 -15.58
N THR A 285 -4.15 -23.83 -15.18
CA THR A 285 -4.23 -23.44 -13.77
C THR A 285 -5.67 -23.10 -13.43
N LEU A 286 -6.28 -23.92 -12.57
CA LEU A 286 -7.68 -23.85 -12.14
C LEU A 286 -7.69 -23.55 -10.63
N LYS A 287 -7.85 -22.27 -10.29
CA LYS A 287 -7.61 -21.75 -8.94
C LYS A 287 -8.86 -21.08 -8.35
N ASN A 288 -9.10 -21.25 -7.06
CA ASN A 288 -10.12 -20.51 -6.30
C ASN A 288 -11.54 -20.55 -6.91
N ASN A 289 -11.90 -21.61 -7.65
CA ASN A 289 -13.25 -21.72 -8.20
C ASN A 289 -14.21 -22.18 -7.10
N LEU A 290 -15.44 -21.64 -7.09
CA LEU A 290 -16.39 -21.83 -5.99
C LEU A 290 -17.01 -23.23 -5.91
N VAL A 291 -16.70 -24.10 -6.87
CA VAL A 291 -17.11 -25.52 -6.84
C VAL A 291 -15.89 -26.39 -7.16
N TYR A 292 -15.62 -26.71 -8.43
CA TYR A 292 -14.53 -27.62 -8.81
C TYR A 292 -13.42 -26.92 -9.58
N GLY A 293 -12.21 -27.47 -9.55
CA GLY A 293 -11.19 -27.07 -10.54
C GLY A 293 -11.62 -27.50 -11.94
N LEU A 294 -11.75 -28.81 -12.10
CA LEU A 294 -12.13 -29.49 -13.34
C LEU A 294 -13.29 -30.46 -13.12
N GLU A 295 -14.34 -30.26 -13.91
CA GLU A 295 -15.53 -31.10 -13.90
C GLU A 295 -15.64 -31.91 -15.19
N ILE A 296 -15.79 -33.23 -15.07
CA ILE A 296 -15.89 -34.13 -16.22
C ILE A 296 -17.10 -35.05 -16.06
N ARG A 297 -18.07 -34.92 -16.98
CA ARG A 297 -19.31 -35.71 -16.95
C ARG A 297 -19.57 -36.37 -18.30
N GLY A 298 -19.77 -37.68 -18.34
CA GLY A 298 -20.05 -38.41 -19.59
C GLY A 298 -18.95 -38.33 -20.66
N THR A 299 -17.75 -37.86 -20.29
CA THR A 299 -16.65 -37.66 -21.26
C THR A 299 -15.81 -38.93 -21.34
N VAL A 300 -15.34 -39.27 -22.55
CA VAL A 300 -14.63 -40.53 -22.78
C VAL A 300 -13.33 -40.37 -23.57
N ASP A 301 -12.44 -41.35 -23.45
CA ASP A 301 -11.19 -41.49 -24.23
C ASP A 301 -10.29 -40.24 -24.15
N SER A 302 -10.14 -39.65 -22.96
CA SER A 302 -9.59 -38.29 -22.77
C SER A 302 -8.37 -38.25 -21.84
N PHE A 303 -7.58 -37.18 -21.92
CA PHE A 303 -6.35 -36.99 -21.12
C PHE A 303 -6.44 -35.72 -20.28
N VAL A 304 -6.01 -35.83 -19.02
CA VAL A 304 -5.91 -34.73 -18.06
C VAL A 304 -4.53 -34.79 -17.41
N ASP A 305 -3.63 -33.90 -17.80
CA ASP A 305 -2.24 -33.96 -17.33
C ASP A 305 -1.62 -32.59 -17.03
N ASN A 306 -0.70 -32.53 -16.08
CA ASN A 306 0.07 -31.31 -15.79
C ASN A 306 -0.79 -30.09 -15.42
N ASN A 307 -2.02 -30.27 -14.90
CA ASN A 307 -2.86 -29.14 -14.48
C ASN A 307 -2.62 -28.78 -13.01
N ASN A 308 -2.67 -27.49 -12.70
CA ASN A 308 -2.60 -26.98 -11.33
C ASN A 308 -4.01 -26.72 -10.81
N LEU A 309 -4.45 -27.51 -9.83
CA LEU A 309 -5.79 -27.48 -9.24
C LEU A 309 -5.64 -26.99 -7.80
N ILE A 310 -5.94 -25.71 -7.57
CA ILE A 310 -5.51 -24.99 -6.37
C ILE A 310 -6.72 -24.38 -5.66
N MET A 311 -6.92 -24.74 -4.39
CA MET A 311 -7.88 -24.08 -3.50
C MET A 311 -9.30 -23.94 -4.10
N ASN A 312 -9.72 -24.94 -4.89
CA ASN A 312 -11.11 -24.99 -5.33
C ASN A 312 -11.96 -25.43 -4.14
N LYS A 313 -13.15 -24.84 -4.00
CA LYS A 313 -13.96 -24.98 -2.78
C LYS A 313 -14.27 -26.44 -2.46
N ASP A 314 -14.67 -27.20 -3.46
CA ASP A 314 -14.90 -28.64 -3.39
C ASP A 314 -13.71 -29.35 -4.08
N TYR A 315 -13.93 -30.46 -4.80
CA TYR A 315 -12.87 -31.24 -5.43
C TYR A 315 -12.07 -30.49 -6.52
N GLY A 316 -10.77 -30.76 -6.61
CA GLY A 316 -9.92 -30.32 -7.71
C GLY A 316 -10.34 -30.94 -9.05
N VAL A 317 -10.61 -32.26 -9.06
CA VAL A 317 -11.17 -32.99 -10.22
C VAL A 317 -12.34 -33.85 -9.78
N ILE A 318 -13.39 -33.85 -10.61
CA ILE A 318 -14.53 -34.74 -10.45
C ILE A 318 -14.88 -35.47 -11.74
N LEU A 319 -15.07 -36.80 -11.64
CA LEU A 319 -15.46 -37.69 -12.73
C LEU A 319 -16.83 -38.33 -12.46
N TYR A 320 -17.81 -38.03 -13.31
CA TYR A 320 -19.13 -38.70 -13.31
C TYR A 320 -19.41 -39.37 -14.65
N ASN A 321 -19.86 -40.63 -14.62
CA ASN A 321 -20.27 -41.41 -15.80
C ASN A 321 -19.25 -41.33 -16.96
N SER A 322 -17.98 -41.12 -16.63
CA SER A 322 -16.88 -40.89 -17.57
C SER A 322 -16.00 -42.14 -17.61
N ASN A 323 -15.39 -42.41 -18.76
CA ASN A 323 -14.74 -43.70 -19.01
C ASN A 323 -13.48 -43.52 -19.85
N ASN A 324 -12.43 -44.28 -19.53
CA ASN A 324 -11.15 -44.22 -20.23
C ASN A 324 -10.55 -42.79 -20.23
N VAL A 325 -10.68 -42.10 -19.10
CA VAL A 325 -9.97 -40.85 -18.83
C VAL A 325 -8.66 -41.18 -18.11
N GLN A 326 -7.54 -40.64 -18.57
CA GLN A 326 -6.24 -40.79 -17.93
C GLN A 326 -5.81 -39.49 -17.25
N ILE A 327 -5.49 -39.54 -15.96
CA ILE A 327 -5.20 -38.40 -15.09
C ILE A 327 -3.84 -38.59 -14.40
N TYR A 328 -2.83 -37.79 -14.74
CA TYR A 328 -1.48 -37.91 -14.14
C TYR A 328 -0.70 -36.58 -14.19
N GLU A 329 0.32 -36.43 -13.36
CA GLU A 329 1.14 -35.21 -13.22
C GLU A 329 0.35 -33.93 -12.89
N ASN A 330 -0.88 -34.03 -12.40
CA ASN A 330 -1.63 -32.86 -11.95
C ASN A 330 -1.27 -32.52 -10.50
N ILE A 331 -1.26 -31.23 -10.17
CA ILE A 331 -1.08 -30.73 -8.80
C ILE A 331 -2.43 -30.51 -8.17
N PHE A 332 -2.69 -31.20 -7.06
CA PHE A 332 -3.84 -31.01 -6.19
C PHE A 332 -3.38 -30.31 -4.90
N PHE A 333 -3.65 -29.00 -4.84
CA PHE A 333 -3.29 -28.13 -3.73
C PHE A 333 -4.54 -27.65 -2.99
N GLU A 334 -4.73 -28.10 -1.76
CA GLU A 334 -5.74 -27.59 -0.82
C GLU A 334 -7.18 -27.49 -1.36
N ASN A 335 -7.59 -28.45 -2.19
CA ASN A 335 -8.97 -28.52 -2.64
C ASN A 335 -9.86 -29.16 -1.56
N ASN A 336 -11.17 -28.88 -1.60
CA ASN A 336 -12.17 -29.55 -0.78
C ASN A 336 -11.95 -29.39 0.74
N GLU A 337 -11.72 -28.15 1.19
CA GLU A 337 -11.48 -27.82 2.60
C GLU A 337 -10.43 -28.73 3.27
N LEU A 338 -9.33 -29.05 2.56
CA LEU A 338 -8.24 -29.91 3.04
C LEU A 338 -8.64 -31.37 3.32
N SER A 339 -9.74 -31.84 2.71
CA SER A 339 -10.14 -33.24 2.67
C SER A 339 -9.61 -33.91 1.39
N ILE A 340 -10.14 -35.09 1.05
CA ILE A 340 -9.81 -35.81 -0.19
C ILE A 340 -10.07 -34.89 -1.39
N GLN A 341 -9.08 -34.75 -2.25
CA GLN A 341 -9.03 -33.67 -3.24
C GLN A 341 -9.67 -33.99 -4.58
N ALA A 342 -10.07 -35.24 -4.81
CA ALA A 342 -10.66 -35.70 -6.05
C ALA A 342 -11.80 -36.70 -5.83
N TYR A 343 -12.77 -36.73 -6.75
CA TYR A 343 -13.92 -37.63 -6.69
C TYR A 343 -14.12 -38.42 -8.00
N GLU A 344 -14.48 -39.70 -7.87
CA GLU A 344 -14.80 -40.58 -8.99
C GLU A 344 -15.94 -41.57 -8.71
N ASN A 345 -16.86 -41.65 -9.67
CA ASN A 345 -17.98 -42.59 -9.63
C ASN A 345 -17.76 -43.91 -10.42
N GLU A 346 -16.93 -43.90 -11.47
CA GLU A 346 -16.78 -45.02 -12.41
C GLU A 346 -15.43 -45.73 -12.28
N LYS A 347 -15.31 -47.00 -12.69
CA LYS A 347 -14.09 -47.81 -12.42
C LYS A 347 -13.05 -47.85 -13.53
N ASN A 348 -13.32 -47.24 -14.69
CA ASN A 348 -12.51 -47.42 -15.90
C ASN A 348 -11.57 -46.25 -16.19
N ASN A 349 -11.52 -45.23 -15.34
CA ASN A 349 -10.51 -44.16 -15.49
C ASN A 349 -9.26 -44.54 -14.71
N VAL A 350 -8.15 -43.90 -15.05
CA VAL A 350 -6.82 -44.24 -14.54
C VAL A 350 -6.15 -42.98 -14.00
N TRP A 351 -5.81 -42.99 -12.71
CA TRP A 351 -5.17 -41.86 -12.00
C TRP A 351 -3.64 -41.91 -12.04
N CYS A 352 -3.08 -42.44 -13.14
CA CYS A 352 -1.65 -42.47 -13.36
C CYS A 352 -1.27 -42.73 -14.84
N SER A 353 0.01 -42.58 -15.15
CA SER A 353 0.65 -43.12 -16.35
C SER A 353 1.46 -44.37 -16.00
N TYR A 354 0.93 -45.56 -16.33
CA TYR A 354 1.63 -46.83 -16.12
C TYR A 354 2.88 -46.98 -17.00
N SER A 355 2.89 -46.37 -18.18
CA SER A 355 4.06 -46.38 -19.06
C SER A 355 5.22 -45.56 -18.49
N GLU A 356 4.91 -44.52 -17.72
CA GLU A 356 5.90 -43.59 -17.17
C GLU A 356 6.16 -43.79 -15.67
N ASN A 357 5.37 -44.64 -15.00
CA ASN A 357 5.34 -44.77 -13.54
C ASN A 357 5.16 -43.43 -12.81
N LYS A 358 4.20 -42.63 -13.28
CA LYS A 358 3.90 -41.30 -12.73
C LYS A 358 2.44 -41.20 -12.29
N GLY A 359 2.21 -40.67 -11.09
CA GLY A 359 0.88 -40.35 -10.56
C GLY A 359 0.69 -38.83 -10.52
N ASN A 360 -0.14 -38.37 -9.58
CA ASN A 360 -0.45 -36.98 -9.35
C ASN A 360 0.21 -36.48 -8.05
N TYR A 361 0.31 -35.17 -7.91
CA TYR A 361 0.84 -34.51 -6.73
C TYR A 361 -0.29 -34.11 -5.81
N TRP A 362 -0.20 -34.49 -4.54
CA TRP A 362 -1.26 -34.30 -3.55
C TRP A 362 -0.68 -33.63 -2.31
N THR A 363 -1.24 -32.49 -1.92
CA THR A 363 -0.85 -31.75 -0.71
C THR A 363 -1.14 -32.49 0.60
N ASP A 364 -2.22 -33.27 0.64
CA ASP A 364 -2.64 -34.06 1.80
C ASP A 364 -2.04 -35.49 1.81
N PHE A 365 -1.26 -35.85 0.79
CA PHE A 365 -0.64 -37.17 0.76
C PHE A 365 0.51 -37.29 1.75
N THR A 366 0.35 -38.22 2.68
CA THR A 366 1.40 -38.63 3.61
C THR A 366 1.93 -40.00 3.20
N PHE A 367 3.25 -40.22 3.31
CA PHE A 367 3.91 -41.51 3.01
C PHE A 367 3.51 -42.68 3.95
N LYS A 368 2.38 -42.57 4.66
CA LYS A 368 1.80 -43.63 5.48
C LYS A 368 1.21 -44.75 4.63
N THR A 369 0.80 -44.45 3.41
CA THR A 369 0.35 -45.42 2.40
C THR A 369 1.22 -45.32 1.14
N ASN A 370 1.24 -46.38 0.33
CA ASN A 370 1.94 -46.40 -0.96
C ASN A 370 1.05 -45.99 -2.14
N PHE A 371 -0.16 -45.48 -1.86
CA PHE A 371 -1.17 -45.07 -2.83
C PHE A 371 -2.01 -43.95 -2.23
N TYR A 372 -2.66 -43.15 -3.09
CA TYR A 372 -3.66 -42.16 -2.70
C TYR A 372 -5.05 -42.68 -3.08
N SER A 373 -6.03 -42.56 -2.18
CA SER A 373 -7.40 -42.99 -2.43
C SER A 373 -8.23 -41.85 -2.97
N ILE A 374 -8.97 -42.10 -4.05
CA ILE A 374 -9.89 -41.13 -4.64
C ILE A 374 -11.28 -41.40 -4.06
N ASP A 375 -11.99 -40.32 -3.70
CA ASP A 375 -13.32 -40.42 -3.13
C ASP A 375 -14.32 -40.98 -4.12
N GLY A 376 -15.36 -41.67 -3.62
CA GLY A 376 -16.48 -42.15 -4.41
C GLY A 376 -16.55 -43.68 -4.60
N PRO A 377 -17.66 -44.17 -5.18
CA PRO A 377 -17.99 -45.60 -5.22
C PRO A 377 -17.14 -46.43 -6.20
N ALA A 378 -16.29 -45.78 -7.00
CA ALA A 378 -15.32 -46.47 -7.85
C ALA A 378 -14.25 -47.20 -7.03
N TYR A 379 -13.91 -46.67 -5.84
CA TYR A 379 -12.76 -47.07 -5.02
C TYR A 379 -11.44 -47.00 -5.79
N SER A 380 -11.29 -45.99 -6.64
CA SER A 380 -10.09 -45.77 -7.43
C SER A 380 -8.93 -45.33 -6.56
N ILE A 381 -7.71 -45.59 -7.06
CA ILE A 381 -6.47 -45.18 -6.41
C ILE A 381 -5.53 -44.56 -7.43
N ASP A 382 -4.72 -43.62 -6.98
CA ASP A 382 -3.47 -43.26 -7.61
C ASP A 382 -2.38 -44.19 -7.03
N PRO A 383 -1.80 -45.10 -7.82
CA PRO A 383 -0.78 -46.03 -7.36
C PRO A 383 0.62 -45.42 -7.28
N PHE A 384 0.84 -44.20 -7.79
CA PHE A 384 2.14 -43.52 -7.81
C PHE A 384 2.02 -42.09 -7.27
N PRO A 385 1.41 -41.87 -6.08
CA PRO A 385 1.17 -40.54 -5.57
C PRO A 385 2.49 -39.85 -5.22
N LEU A 386 2.54 -38.55 -5.49
CA LEU A 386 3.68 -37.69 -5.19
C LEU A 386 3.26 -36.69 -4.11
N ASN A 387 4.12 -36.45 -3.13
CA ASN A 387 3.88 -35.44 -2.12
C ASN A 387 4.30 -34.08 -2.68
N PHE A 388 3.38 -33.12 -2.71
CA PHE A 388 3.60 -31.81 -3.32
C PHE A 388 4.46 -30.86 -2.49
N THR A 389 4.40 -30.91 -1.15
CA THR A 389 5.05 -29.91 -0.26
C THR A 389 6.59 -29.95 -0.29
N TYR A 390 7.21 -30.93 -0.94
CA TYR A 390 8.67 -31.08 -1.00
C TYR A 390 9.26 -30.84 -2.39
N ILE A 391 8.46 -30.27 -3.30
CA ILE A 391 8.94 -29.91 -4.63
C ILE A 391 9.49 -28.50 -4.57
N ASP A 392 10.71 -28.38 -5.07
CA ASP A 392 11.43 -27.14 -5.34
C ASP A 392 12.11 -27.39 -6.69
N LYS A 393 11.42 -27.00 -7.75
CA LYS A 393 11.72 -27.38 -9.13
C LYS A 393 12.94 -26.65 -9.67
N ASP A 394 13.18 -25.44 -9.20
CA ASP A 394 14.32 -24.62 -9.61
C ASP A 394 15.49 -24.64 -8.59
N ASN A 395 15.28 -25.27 -7.43
CA ASN A 395 16.22 -25.44 -6.31
C ASN A 395 16.62 -24.11 -5.65
N ASP A 396 15.70 -23.16 -5.56
CA ASP A 396 15.94 -21.87 -4.91
C ASP A 396 15.63 -21.86 -3.41
N SER A 397 15.20 -23.00 -2.84
CA SER A 397 14.80 -23.17 -1.44
C SER A 397 13.47 -22.54 -1.05
N ILE A 398 12.72 -22.00 -2.01
CA ILE A 398 11.29 -21.74 -1.91
C ILE A 398 10.57 -22.97 -2.50
N GLY A 399 9.51 -23.43 -1.85
CA GLY A 399 8.76 -24.58 -2.37
C GLY A 399 7.83 -24.16 -3.50
N ASP A 400 7.69 -25.00 -4.54
CA ASP A 400 6.72 -24.86 -5.65
C ASP A 400 5.32 -24.52 -5.15
N TRP A 401 4.98 -25.04 -3.97
CA TRP A 401 3.69 -24.81 -3.35
C TRP A 401 3.46 -23.35 -2.96
N TRP A 402 4.47 -22.69 -2.41
CA TRP A 402 4.41 -21.29 -1.99
C TRP A 402 4.43 -20.39 -3.21
N GLU A 403 5.27 -20.72 -4.19
CA GLU A 403 5.32 -20.02 -5.47
C GLU A 403 3.96 -20.06 -6.18
N ILE A 404 3.34 -21.24 -6.30
CA ILE A 404 2.02 -21.38 -6.90
C ILE A 404 0.94 -20.63 -6.10
N TYR A 405 1.02 -20.66 -4.78
CA TYR A 405 0.08 -19.97 -3.90
C TYR A 405 0.10 -18.47 -4.15
N TYR A 406 1.29 -17.87 -4.19
CA TYR A 406 1.50 -16.43 -4.42
C TYR A 406 1.62 -16.03 -5.90
N GLY A 407 1.57 -17.00 -6.82
CA GLY A 407 1.56 -16.76 -8.27
C GLY A 407 2.93 -16.56 -8.91
N PHE A 408 4.02 -16.92 -8.22
CA PHE A 408 5.36 -16.97 -8.76
C PHE A 408 5.55 -18.13 -9.75
N ASN A 409 6.61 -18.03 -10.54
CA ASN A 409 6.95 -19.03 -11.54
C ASN A 409 7.88 -20.08 -10.93
N VAL A 410 7.36 -21.30 -10.73
CA VAL A 410 8.09 -22.49 -10.20
C VAL A 410 9.34 -22.93 -10.97
N GLY A 411 9.72 -22.22 -12.02
CA GLY A 411 10.94 -22.50 -12.81
C GLY A 411 11.97 -21.38 -12.75
N GLU A 412 11.72 -20.35 -11.96
CA GLU A 412 12.53 -19.15 -11.84
C GLU A 412 12.89 -18.91 -10.38
N ASN A 413 14.12 -18.47 -10.14
CA ASN A 413 14.62 -18.21 -8.80
C ASN A 413 13.99 -16.92 -8.25
N ASN A 414 13.15 -17.08 -7.24
CA ASN A 414 12.35 -16.02 -6.62
C ASN A 414 12.98 -15.51 -5.31
N THR A 415 14.14 -16.03 -4.90
CA THR A 415 14.73 -15.73 -3.57
C THR A 415 15.05 -14.27 -3.27
N PHE A 416 15.24 -13.44 -4.30
CA PHE A 416 15.65 -12.04 -4.17
C PHE A 416 14.53 -11.06 -4.56
N GLY A 417 13.30 -11.53 -4.77
CA GLY A 417 12.14 -10.67 -4.91
C GLY A 417 11.82 -9.93 -3.60
N ASP A 418 11.10 -8.82 -3.75
CA ASP A 418 10.58 -7.95 -2.69
C ASP A 418 9.32 -7.32 -3.27
N GLU A 419 8.25 -8.11 -3.33
CA GLU A 419 7.04 -7.78 -4.09
C GLU A 419 6.24 -6.61 -3.49
N ASP A 420 6.27 -6.43 -2.17
CA ASP A 420 5.61 -5.33 -1.46
C ASP A 420 6.54 -4.14 -1.13
N ASN A 421 7.85 -4.30 -1.33
CA ASN A 421 8.89 -3.29 -1.10
C ASN A 421 9.06 -2.92 0.39
N ASP A 422 8.84 -3.86 1.31
CA ASP A 422 9.04 -3.65 2.75
C ASP A 422 10.48 -3.93 3.22
N GLN A 423 11.34 -4.46 2.34
CA GLN A 423 12.73 -4.89 2.54
C GLN A 423 12.91 -6.31 3.13
N LEU A 424 11.83 -7.07 3.29
CA LEU A 424 11.84 -8.49 3.64
C LEU A 424 11.74 -9.31 2.34
N PHE A 425 12.86 -9.83 1.85
CA PHE A 425 12.86 -10.59 0.58
C PHE A 425 11.96 -11.83 0.63
N ASP A 426 11.36 -12.21 -0.51
CA ASP A 426 10.43 -13.34 -0.68
C ASP A 426 10.89 -14.66 -0.02
N TYR A 427 12.21 -14.96 -0.06
CA TYR A 427 12.75 -16.15 0.63
C TYR A 427 12.62 -16.08 2.16
N LEU A 428 12.83 -14.89 2.74
CA LEU A 428 12.62 -14.67 4.17
C LEU A 428 11.14 -14.72 4.49
N GLU A 429 10.29 -14.19 3.63
CA GLU A 429 8.84 -14.27 3.81
C GLU A 429 8.33 -15.70 3.78
N TYR A 430 8.82 -16.52 2.84
CA TYR A 430 8.58 -17.97 2.84
C TYR A 430 8.98 -18.62 4.17
N LYS A 431 10.11 -18.21 4.74
CA LYS A 431 10.66 -18.77 5.99
C LYS A 431 9.88 -18.31 7.23
N PHE A 432 9.47 -17.05 7.28
CA PHE A 432 8.72 -16.44 8.39
C PHE A 432 7.21 -16.58 8.23
N GLN A 433 6.75 -17.08 7.07
CA GLN A 433 5.35 -17.29 6.70
C GLN A 433 4.55 -16.00 6.57
N THR A 434 5.22 -14.90 6.21
CA THR A 434 4.59 -13.63 5.87
C THR A 434 4.09 -13.62 4.44
N ASN A 435 3.33 -12.59 4.08
CA ASN A 435 2.71 -12.45 2.77
C ASN A 435 3.54 -11.51 1.87
N PRO A 436 4.11 -11.99 0.74
CA PRO A 436 4.93 -11.21 -0.20
C PRO A 436 4.28 -9.98 -0.81
N TYR A 437 2.96 -9.84 -0.69
CA TYR A 437 2.24 -8.68 -1.19
C TYR A 437 1.71 -7.78 -0.08
N SER A 438 2.13 -7.97 1.17
CA SER A 438 1.63 -7.23 2.34
C SER A 438 2.76 -6.97 3.32
N ASN A 439 3.16 -5.71 3.41
CA ASN A 439 4.23 -5.25 4.29
C ASN A 439 3.89 -5.32 5.80
N ASP A 440 2.71 -5.83 6.12
CA ASP A 440 2.08 -5.96 7.43
C ASP A 440 1.11 -7.15 7.28
N THR A 441 1.56 -8.33 7.66
CA THR A 441 0.86 -9.60 7.41
C THR A 441 -0.34 -9.78 8.32
N ASP A 442 -0.29 -9.28 9.55
CA ASP A 442 -1.32 -9.49 10.57
C ASP A 442 -2.25 -8.28 10.78
N PHE A 443 -1.96 -7.17 10.09
CA PHE A 443 -2.69 -5.92 10.08
C PHE A 443 -2.69 -5.18 11.42
N ASP A 444 -1.61 -5.27 12.18
CA ASP A 444 -1.43 -4.57 13.45
C ASP A 444 -0.74 -3.20 13.36
N LEU A 445 -0.37 -2.79 12.13
CA LEU A 445 0.32 -1.54 11.77
C LEU A 445 1.82 -1.53 12.04
N ILE A 446 2.42 -2.64 12.48
CA ILE A 446 3.86 -2.86 12.48
C ILE A 446 4.22 -3.61 11.20
N SER A 447 5.32 -3.24 10.55
CA SER A 447 5.73 -3.92 9.33
C SER A 447 6.43 -5.25 9.61
N ASP A 448 6.21 -6.26 8.75
CA ASP A 448 6.85 -7.58 8.84
C ASP A 448 8.38 -7.47 8.95
N PHE A 449 9.00 -6.59 8.14
CA PHE A 449 10.43 -6.29 8.24
C PHE A 449 10.88 -5.82 9.64
N TYR A 450 10.12 -4.93 10.28
CA TYR A 450 10.45 -4.43 11.63
C TYR A 450 10.30 -5.55 12.66
N GLU A 451 9.22 -6.31 12.59
CA GLU A 451 8.96 -7.42 13.51
C GLU A 451 10.06 -8.49 13.41
N VAL A 452 10.45 -8.87 12.19
CA VAL A 452 11.54 -9.84 11.96
C VAL A 452 12.86 -9.32 12.56
N ASN A 453 13.19 -8.04 12.37
CA ASN A 453 14.42 -7.46 12.91
C ASN A 453 14.40 -7.31 14.43
N ASN A 454 13.22 -7.10 15.01
CA ASN A 454 13.03 -6.98 16.45
C ASN A 454 12.59 -8.30 17.09
N ASN A 455 12.59 -9.44 16.39
CA ASN A 455 12.14 -10.75 16.92
C ASN A 455 10.71 -10.72 17.51
N LEU A 456 9.80 -9.90 16.97
CA LEU A 456 8.36 -9.94 17.27
C LEU A 456 7.67 -11.05 16.46
N ASN A 457 6.36 -11.21 16.60
CA ASN A 457 5.60 -12.26 15.93
C ASN A 457 4.72 -11.72 14.78
N GLN A 458 5.22 -11.89 13.56
CA GLN A 458 4.64 -11.39 12.29
C GLN A 458 3.20 -11.84 11.97
N LEU A 459 2.64 -12.76 12.77
CA LEU A 459 1.36 -13.42 12.51
C LEU A 459 0.31 -13.11 13.58
N VAL A 460 0.65 -12.32 14.60
CA VAL A 460 -0.20 -12.07 15.75
C VAL A 460 -0.06 -10.64 16.20
N ASN A 461 -1.19 -9.91 16.18
CA ASN A 461 -1.25 -8.53 16.64
C ASN A 461 -0.72 -8.40 18.07
N ASP A 462 0.50 -7.91 18.17
CA ASP A 462 1.24 -7.68 19.41
C ASP A 462 1.61 -6.19 19.59
N SER A 463 1.13 -5.31 18.70
CA SER A 463 1.27 -3.85 18.72
C SER A 463 1.07 -3.14 20.09
N PHE A 464 0.25 -3.72 20.98
CA PHE A 464 -0.04 -3.17 22.32
C PHE A 464 0.80 -3.78 23.44
N GLU A 465 1.63 -4.79 23.15
CA GLU A 465 2.56 -5.36 24.11
C GLU A 465 3.73 -4.40 24.34
N ASP A 466 4.39 -4.53 25.49
CA ASP A 466 5.53 -3.73 25.95
C ASP A 466 6.60 -4.75 26.35
N ASN A 467 7.38 -5.18 25.34
CA ASN A 467 8.15 -6.42 25.42
C ASN A 467 9.39 -6.30 26.32
N ASP A 468 10.00 -5.12 26.37
CA ASP A 468 11.14 -4.84 27.24
C ASP A 468 10.76 -4.14 28.56
N CYS A 469 9.48 -3.80 28.73
CA CYS A 469 8.92 -3.20 29.94
C CYS A 469 9.49 -1.80 30.25
N ASP A 470 9.90 -1.04 29.23
CA ASP A 470 10.28 0.38 29.39
C ASP A 470 9.05 1.31 29.47
N GLY A 471 7.89 0.80 29.04
CA GLY A 471 6.61 1.50 29.08
C GLY A 471 6.19 2.18 27.77
N LEU A 472 6.86 1.91 26.66
CA LEU A 472 6.41 2.10 25.28
C LEU A 472 5.81 0.78 24.78
N SER A 473 4.81 0.82 23.89
CA SER A 473 4.35 -0.40 23.23
C SER A 473 5.18 -0.69 21.97
N ASN A 474 5.17 -1.93 21.48
CA ASN A 474 5.84 -2.32 20.23
C ASN A 474 5.53 -1.36 19.07
N TYR A 475 4.27 -0.89 19.00
CA TYR A 475 3.85 0.09 18.01
C TYR A 475 4.43 1.49 18.23
N ASP A 476 4.48 1.96 19.49
CA ASP A 476 5.11 3.24 19.81
C ASP A 476 6.59 3.23 19.42
N GLU A 477 7.29 2.12 19.69
CA GLU A 477 8.69 1.92 19.34
C GLU A 477 8.93 1.86 17.83
N PHE A 478 8.06 1.17 17.09
CA PHE A 478 8.06 1.19 15.64
C PHE A 478 7.93 2.62 15.08
N LEU A 479 7.06 3.45 15.66
CA LEU A 479 6.85 4.84 15.22
C LEU A 479 8.05 5.74 15.48
N ILE A 480 8.74 5.57 16.60
CA ILE A 480 9.91 6.39 16.97
C ILE A 480 11.23 5.81 16.45
N GLY A 481 11.22 4.57 15.97
CA GLY A 481 12.37 3.87 15.39
C GLY A 481 13.29 3.20 16.40
N THR A 482 12.82 2.98 17.63
CA THR A 482 13.52 2.25 18.69
C THR A 482 13.27 0.75 18.58
N SER A 483 13.94 -0.04 19.43
CA SER A 483 13.90 -1.50 19.40
C SER A 483 12.94 -2.06 20.44
N ALA A 484 11.87 -2.73 20.00
CA ALA A 484 10.83 -3.37 20.82
C ALA A 484 11.26 -4.44 21.84
N ASN A 485 12.56 -4.66 21.99
CA ASN A 485 13.14 -5.63 22.90
C ASN A 485 14.35 -5.04 23.64
N ASN A 486 14.52 -3.72 23.64
CA ASN A 486 15.64 -3.05 24.26
C ASN A 486 15.25 -1.65 24.78
N SER A 487 15.07 -1.55 26.10
CA SER A 487 14.61 -0.35 26.80
C SER A 487 15.55 0.86 26.72
N ASP A 488 16.71 0.72 26.08
CA ASP A 488 17.79 1.71 25.90
C ASP A 488 18.44 1.40 24.55
N THR A 489 17.80 1.86 23.47
CA THR A 489 18.11 1.44 22.09
C THR A 489 19.54 1.77 21.70
N ASP A 490 20.04 2.93 22.12
CA ASP A 490 21.38 3.38 21.75
C ASP A 490 22.48 2.97 22.74
N LEU A 491 22.09 2.40 23.89
CA LEU A 491 22.94 1.86 24.95
C LEU A 491 23.78 2.94 25.64
N ASP A 492 23.24 4.13 25.86
CA ASP A 492 23.90 5.19 26.60
C ASP A 492 23.57 5.20 28.11
N GLY A 493 22.52 4.48 28.52
CA GLY A 493 22.09 4.32 29.91
C GLY A 493 20.86 5.15 30.27
N LEU A 494 20.33 5.94 29.34
CA LEU A 494 19.01 6.56 29.41
C LEU A 494 17.97 5.64 28.77
N PRO A 495 16.79 5.42 29.39
CA PRO A 495 15.74 4.63 28.75
C PRO A 495 15.03 5.39 27.62
N ASP A 496 14.64 4.70 26.56
CA ASP A 496 14.02 5.29 25.37
C ASP A 496 12.79 6.14 25.71
N LYS A 497 11.91 5.60 26.56
CA LYS A 497 10.75 6.32 27.07
C LYS A 497 11.12 7.62 27.79
N TRP A 498 12.14 7.59 28.64
CA TRP A 498 12.54 8.75 29.43
C TRP A 498 13.07 9.85 28.51
N GLU A 499 13.89 9.50 27.52
CA GLU A 499 14.37 10.44 26.53
C GLU A 499 13.23 11.07 25.74
N LEU A 500 12.27 10.26 25.28
CA LEU A 500 11.09 10.75 24.57
C LEU A 500 10.26 11.74 25.42
N GLU A 501 9.99 11.39 26.69
CA GLU A 501 9.24 12.25 27.62
C GLU A 501 9.96 13.59 27.89
N ASN A 502 11.29 13.61 27.78
CA ASN A 502 12.13 14.79 27.99
C ASN A 502 12.57 15.48 26.68
N ASN A 503 11.99 15.09 25.53
CA ASN A 503 12.31 15.61 24.19
C ASN A 503 13.79 15.45 23.77
N LEU A 504 14.44 14.39 24.25
CA LEU A 504 15.73 13.91 23.79
C LEU A 504 15.54 12.84 22.70
N ASN A 505 16.63 12.36 22.09
CA ASN A 505 16.59 11.41 20.99
C ASN A 505 17.12 10.02 21.40
N PRO A 506 16.24 9.00 21.54
CA PRO A 506 16.61 7.65 22.00
C PRO A 506 17.52 6.85 21.05
N MET A 507 17.86 7.45 19.90
CA MET A 507 18.75 6.86 18.91
C MET A 507 20.17 7.45 18.93
N ILE A 508 20.46 8.41 19.83
CA ILE A 508 21.73 9.16 19.82
C ILE A 508 22.24 9.41 21.24
N LYS A 509 23.46 8.91 21.51
CA LYS A 509 24.08 9.05 22.82
C LYS A 509 24.25 10.51 23.22
N GLU A 510 23.50 10.94 24.22
CA GLU A 510 23.47 12.33 24.69
C GLU A 510 23.55 12.47 26.21
N THR A 511 23.79 11.40 26.94
CA THR A 511 24.10 11.36 28.39
C THR A 511 24.93 12.51 28.96
N ASP A 512 26.03 12.91 28.32
CA ASP A 512 26.95 13.95 28.82
C ASP A 512 26.52 15.39 28.45
N ASN A 513 25.42 15.57 27.72
CA ASN A 513 24.95 16.89 27.33
C ASN A 513 24.26 17.61 28.51
N ASP A 514 24.37 18.94 28.52
CA ASP A 514 23.72 19.86 29.46
C ASP A 514 22.96 20.90 28.61
N PRO A 515 21.71 20.60 28.18
CA PRO A 515 20.99 21.43 27.23
C PRO A 515 20.59 22.81 27.80
N ASP A 516 20.26 22.88 29.09
CA ASP A 516 19.76 24.09 29.75
C ASP A 516 20.84 24.93 30.46
N LYS A 517 22.04 24.35 30.64
CA LYS A 517 23.27 24.97 31.16
C LYS A 517 23.24 25.28 32.65
N ASP A 518 22.59 24.42 33.42
CA ASP A 518 22.52 24.53 34.87
C ASP A 518 23.68 23.81 35.60
N GLN A 519 24.47 23.03 34.85
CA GLN A 519 25.59 22.16 35.27
C GLN A 519 25.22 20.72 35.68
N LEU A 520 24.02 20.25 35.37
CA LEU A 520 23.69 18.82 35.34
C LEU A 520 23.71 18.30 33.90
N SER A 521 24.25 17.10 33.73
CA SER A 521 24.13 16.37 32.47
C SER A 521 22.83 15.57 32.41
N ASN A 522 22.32 15.24 31.21
CA ASN A 522 21.09 14.46 31.02
C ASN A 522 21.03 13.20 31.92
N ILE A 523 22.16 12.50 32.08
CA ILE A 523 22.23 11.30 32.95
C ILE A 523 22.14 11.64 34.45
N GLU A 524 22.72 12.76 34.88
CA GLU A 524 22.57 13.25 36.25
C GLU A 524 21.13 13.67 36.51
N GLU A 525 20.50 14.33 35.55
CA GLU A 525 19.10 14.76 35.63
C GLU A 525 18.13 13.59 35.70
N TYR A 526 18.38 12.53 34.93
CA TYR A 526 17.65 11.26 35.08
C TYR A 526 17.74 10.72 36.51
N TYR A 527 18.93 10.77 37.14
CA TYR A 527 19.11 10.30 38.51
C TYR A 527 18.51 11.21 39.58
N TYR A 528 18.52 12.53 39.37
CA TYR A 528 17.94 13.50 40.31
C TYR A 528 16.45 13.76 40.06
N GLY A 529 15.91 13.29 38.93
CA GLY A 529 14.52 13.46 38.53
C GLY A 529 14.18 14.90 38.15
N THR A 530 15.13 15.62 37.54
CA THR A 530 14.97 17.01 37.04
C THR A 530 14.67 17.01 35.54
N ASP A 531 14.27 18.16 34.99
CA ASP A 531 13.94 18.31 33.57
C ASP A 531 15.14 18.87 32.78
N PRO A 532 15.72 18.10 31.83
CA PRO A 532 16.94 18.46 31.08
C PRO A 532 16.84 19.68 30.18
N LEU A 533 15.65 20.24 30.05
CA LEU A 533 15.40 21.44 29.29
C LEU A 533 15.01 22.63 30.19
N LYS A 534 15.05 22.47 31.52
CA LYS A 534 14.71 23.50 32.50
C LYS A 534 15.71 23.56 33.63
N ALA A 535 16.54 24.61 33.57
CA ALA A 535 17.55 24.88 34.58
C ALA A 535 17.04 25.06 36.03
N ASP A 536 15.73 25.10 36.26
CA ASP A 536 15.05 25.26 37.57
C ASP A 536 13.72 24.49 37.45
N THR A 537 13.73 23.23 37.87
CA THR A 537 12.63 22.27 37.67
C THR A 537 11.40 22.63 38.48
N ASP A 538 11.58 23.05 39.74
CA ASP A 538 10.48 23.36 40.65
C ASP A 538 9.99 24.82 40.59
N GLY A 539 10.75 25.68 39.92
CA GLY A 539 10.42 27.07 39.63
C GLY A 539 10.56 28.00 40.84
N ASP A 540 11.42 27.68 41.81
CA ASP A 540 11.62 28.49 43.00
C ASP A 540 12.67 29.59 42.88
N GLY A 541 13.40 29.60 41.77
CA GLY A 541 14.39 30.61 41.42
C GLY A 541 15.84 30.17 41.68
N MET A 542 16.07 28.94 42.13
CA MET A 542 17.39 28.31 42.27
C MET A 542 17.57 27.27 41.16
N PRO A 543 18.74 27.20 40.49
CA PRO A 543 18.96 26.17 39.48
C PRO A 543 19.20 24.79 40.04
N ASP A 544 18.74 23.74 39.35
CA ASP A 544 18.79 22.36 39.86
C ASP A 544 20.23 21.93 40.16
N GLY A 545 21.15 22.19 39.23
CA GLY A 545 22.57 21.92 39.41
C GLY A 545 23.22 22.66 40.57
N TRP A 546 22.73 23.86 40.91
CA TRP A 546 23.19 24.58 42.11
C TRP A 546 22.67 23.89 43.38
N GLU A 547 21.39 23.54 43.42
CA GLU A 547 20.77 22.87 44.56
C GLU A 547 21.41 21.53 44.85
N VAL A 548 21.61 20.70 43.82
CA VAL A 548 22.29 19.40 43.92
C VAL A 548 23.71 19.57 44.48
N ASN A 549 24.47 20.54 43.97
CA ASN A 549 25.84 20.78 44.42
C ASN A 549 25.93 21.18 45.91
N TYR A 550 24.89 21.81 46.47
CA TYR A 550 24.85 22.19 47.88
C TYR A 550 24.00 21.26 48.77
N GLY A 551 23.42 20.21 48.20
CA GLY A 551 22.64 19.19 48.92
C GLY A 551 21.21 19.61 49.26
N LEU A 552 20.65 20.55 48.50
CA LEU A 552 19.23 20.89 48.50
C LEU A 552 18.45 19.96 47.55
N ASN A 553 17.13 20.13 47.47
CA ASN A 553 16.27 19.25 46.67
C ASN A 553 15.69 20.02 45.47
N PRO A 554 16.17 19.76 44.23
CA PRO A 554 15.76 20.51 43.03
C PRO A 554 14.31 20.29 42.58
N ASN A 555 13.59 19.40 43.27
CA ASN A 555 12.20 19.05 42.98
C ASN A 555 11.21 19.61 44.01
N LEU A 556 11.65 20.49 44.91
CA LEU A 556 10.82 20.99 46.00
C LEU A 556 11.15 22.44 46.32
N ASN A 557 10.20 23.33 45.98
CA ASN A 557 10.32 24.75 46.28
C ASN A 557 10.61 24.98 47.76
N ASP A 558 11.87 25.30 48.03
CA ASP A 558 12.38 25.52 49.37
C ASP A 558 13.27 26.75 49.51
N SER A 559 13.26 27.60 48.49
CA SER A 559 13.70 29.00 48.45
C SER A 559 13.52 29.80 49.75
N SER A 560 12.43 29.56 50.50
CA SER A 560 12.08 30.27 51.75
C SER A 560 12.52 29.59 53.05
N LYS A 561 13.08 28.37 52.97
CA LYS A 561 13.73 27.72 54.10
C LYS A 561 15.11 28.31 54.31
N ASP A 562 15.63 28.06 55.50
CA ASP A 562 16.95 28.47 55.98
C ASP A 562 17.63 27.17 56.40
N TYR A 563 18.43 26.61 55.49
CA TYR A 563 18.92 25.24 55.62
C TYR A 563 19.99 25.09 56.71
N ASP A 564 20.74 26.16 57.00
CA ASP A 564 21.81 26.16 58.00
C ASP A 564 21.50 26.92 59.30
N GLY A 565 20.43 27.72 59.32
CA GLY A 565 19.91 28.42 60.49
C GLY A 565 20.58 29.76 60.79
N ASP A 566 21.29 30.37 59.83
CA ASP A 566 21.93 31.69 60.01
C ASP A 566 20.95 32.87 59.85
N GLY A 567 19.78 32.60 59.25
CA GLY A 567 18.69 33.54 59.04
C GLY A 567 18.58 34.11 57.62
N LEU A 568 19.43 33.71 56.67
CA LEU A 568 19.21 33.86 55.24
C LEU A 568 18.36 32.69 54.72
N SER A 569 17.50 32.96 53.73
CA SER A 569 16.81 31.88 53.02
C SER A 569 17.67 31.28 51.91
N ASN A 570 17.44 30.02 51.52
CA ASN A 570 18.18 29.34 50.45
C ASN A 570 18.29 30.21 49.16
N LEU A 571 17.20 30.88 48.79
CA LEU A 571 17.17 31.81 47.65
C LEU A 571 18.01 33.07 47.87
N GLU A 572 17.99 33.64 49.08
CA GLU A 572 18.87 34.76 49.41
C GLU A 572 20.33 34.33 49.28
N GLU A 573 20.66 33.14 49.72
CA GLU A 573 22.01 32.60 49.63
C GLU A 573 22.46 32.36 48.18
N TYR A 574 21.58 31.83 47.34
CA TYR A 574 21.81 31.76 45.89
C TYR A 574 22.10 33.14 45.29
N ILE A 575 21.29 34.15 45.63
CA ILE A 575 21.43 35.53 45.13
C ILE A 575 22.76 36.17 45.58
N TYR A 576 23.16 35.94 46.83
CA TYR A 576 24.37 36.51 47.42
C TYR A 576 25.62 35.65 47.20
N ARG A 577 25.46 34.47 46.59
CA ARG A 577 26.52 33.49 46.32
C ARG A 577 27.21 33.00 47.59
N THR A 578 26.45 32.89 48.68
CA THR A 578 26.85 32.25 49.92
C THR A 578 26.53 30.75 49.87
N ILE A 579 26.92 30.00 50.90
CA ILE A 579 26.85 28.54 50.95
C ILE A 579 25.64 28.12 51.81
N PRO A 580 24.56 27.57 51.23
CA PRO A 580 23.29 27.37 51.93
C PRO A 580 23.29 26.38 53.08
N ASN A 581 24.38 25.62 53.21
CA ASN A 581 24.53 24.62 54.26
C ASN A 581 25.58 25.03 55.30
N LYS A 582 25.94 26.33 55.36
CA LYS A 582 27.08 26.82 56.12
C LYS A 582 26.88 28.28 56.59
N PRO A 583 26.58 28.50 57.90
CA PRO A 583 26.15 29.82 58.40
C PRO A 583 27.14 30.98 58.26
N ASP A 584 28.40 30.68 57.97
CA ASP A 584 29.51 31.62 57.83
C ASP A 584 30.31 31.10 56.64
N SER A 585 30.07 31.63 55.44
CA SER A 585 30.55 31.06 54.18
C SER A 585 32.08 31.11 54.05
N ASP A 586 32.73 32.15 54.57
CA ASP A 586 34.18 32.35 54.47
C ASP A 586 34.99 31.95 55.72
N ASN A 587 34.30 31.58 56.81
CA ASN A 587 34.84 31.17 58.12
C ASN A 587 35.61 32.27 58.87
N ASP A 588 35.26 33.55 58.73
CA ASP A 588 35.91 34.63 59.46
C ASP A 588 35.33 34.90 60.86
N GLY A 589 34.24 34.21 61.20
CA GLY A 589 33.59 34.23 62.50
C GLY A 589 32.37 35.13 62.59
N PHE A 590 31.91 35.72 61.49
CA PHE A 590 30.62 36.41 61.37
C PHE A 590 29.70 35.61 60.44
N SER A 591 28.41 35.53 60.77
CA SER A 591 27.46 34.84 59.89
C SER A 591 27.20 35.64 58.62
N ASP A 592 26.78 34.98 57.55
CA ASP A 592 26.53 35.63 56.26
C ASP A 592 25.46 36.75 56.42
N LEU A 593 24.38 36.47 57.17
CA LEU A 593 23.40 37.49 57.56
C LEU A 593 24.01 38.68 58.32
N GLU A 594 24.89 38.43 59.30
CA GLU A 594 25.52 39.49 60.10
C GLU A 594 26.35 40.45 59.23
N GLU A 595 27.10 39.88 58.29
CA GLU A 595 27.95 40.61 57.35
C GLU A 595 27.11 41.46 56.40
N MET A 596 26.06 40.86 55.84
CA MET A 596 25.09 41.53 54.98
C MET A 596 24.39 42.71 55.68
N MET A 597 23.95 42.53 56.93
CA MET A 597 23.34 43.60 57.74
C MET A 597 24.30 44.76 58.02
N LYS A 598 25.61 44.52 57.97
CA LYS A 598 26.67 45.52 58.19
C LYS A 598 27.27 46.06 56.89
N GLY A 599 26.87 45.51 55.74
CA GLY A 599 27.35 45.90 54.42
C GLY A 599 28.78 45.44 54.14
N THR A 600 29.20 44.33 54.75
CA THR A 600 30.46 43.64 54.48
C THR A 600 30.22 42.45 53.54
N ASN A 601 31.28 41.76 53.10
CA ASN A 601 31.20 40.79 52.00
C ASN A 601 31.30 39.37 52.58
N PRO A 602 30.20 38.58 52.60
CA PRO A 602 30.13 37.25 53.24
C PRO A 602 31.02 36.18 52.62
N MET A 603 31.64 36.48 51.47
CA MET A 603 32.55 35.58 50.77
C MET A 603 34.02 36.00 50.89
N SER A 604 34.34 36.91 51.81
CA SER A 604 35.69 37.46 51.96
C SER A 604 36.06 37.76 53.41
N ALA A 605 36.84 36.84 53.99
CA ALA A 605 37.32 36.89 55.37
C ALA A 605 38.17 38.13 55.75
N GLU A 606 38.48 38.99 54.79
CA GLU A 606 39.16 40.27 55.01
C GLU A 606 38.19 41.45 55.22
N SER A 607 36.89 41.24 54.97
CA SER A 607 35.84 42.25 54.98
C SER A 607 34.81 41.92 56.05
N TYR A 608 35.03 42.38 57.29
CA TYR A 608 34.14 42.13 58.43
C TYR A 608 33.72 43.40 59.20
N PRO A 609 32.64 43.34 60.01
CA PRO A 609 32.13 44.49 60.77
C PRO A 609 33.11 45.03 61.84
N LYS A 610 33.45 46.33 61.79
CA LYS A 610 34.34 46.99 62.77
C LYS A 610 33.54 47.76 63.84
N GLY A 611 33.77 47.45 65.12
CA GLY A 611 33.07 48.07 66.27
C GLY A 611 33.36 49.57 66.51
N VAL A 612 32.39 50.30 67.11
CA VAL A 612 32.43 51.75 67.36
C VAL A 612 33.32 52.12 68.57
N ASN A 613 34.15 53.17 68.44
CA ASN A 613 35.20 53.54 69.40
C ASN A 613 34.69 54.41 70.57
N ILE A 614 34.60 53.80 71.76
CA ILE A 614 34.11 54.37 73.04
C ILE A 614 34.93 55.60 73.52
N ILE A 615 36.16 55.79 73.03
CA ILE A 615 37.06 56.87 73.46
C ILE A 615 36.54 58.26 73.02
N ALA A 616 35.81 58.37 71.90
CA ALA A 616 35.28 59.64 71.42
C ALA A 616 34.15 60.20 72.31
N ILE A 617 33.38 59.33 72.98
CA ILE A 617 32.26 59.70 73.87
C ILE A 617 32.80 60.27 75.19
N LEU A 618 33.91 59.74 75.71
CA LEU A 618 34.56 60.23 76.93
C LEU A 618 35.16 61.64 76.76
N PHE A 619 35.68 61.98 75.59
CA PHE A 619 36.20 63.33 75.29
C PHE A 619 35.09 64.41 75.27
N LEU A 620 33.88 64.04 74.85
CA LEU A 620 32.73 64.95 74.76
C LEU A 620 32.15 65.31 76.16
N ILE A 621 32.23 64.37 77.10
CA ILE A 621 31.81 64.56 78.50
C ILE A 621 32.82 65.44 79.27
N ALA A 622 34.13 65.29 79.01
CA ALA A 622 35.15 66.11 79.65
C ALA A 622 35.08 67.60 79.22
N GLY A 623 34.79 67.87 77.94
CA GLY A 623 34.65 69.23 77.41
C GLY A 623 33.45 70.01 77.95
N THR A 624 32.33 69.31 78.23
CA THR A 624 31.11 69.92 78.77
C THR A 624 31.25 70.30 80.25
N ILE A 625 31.98 69.52 81.04
CA ILE A 625 32.26 69.83 82.46
C ILE A 625 33.16 71.07 82.59
N LEU A 626 34.18 71.21 81.72
CA LEU A 626 35.08 72.37 81.73
C LEU A 626 34.35 73.68 81.37
N PHE A 627 33.41 73.61 80.41
CA PHE A 627 32.59 74.76 80.00
C PHE A 627 31.67 75.26 81.13
N ILE A 628 31.08 74.34 81.91
CA ILE A 628 30.24 74.68 83.07
C ILE A 628 31.05 75.34 84.19
N LEU A 629 32.28 74.89 84.45
CA LEU A 629 33.13 75.47 85.50
C LEU A 629 33.59 76.90 85.15
N VAL A 630 33.91 77.17 83.89
CA VAL A 630 34.30 78.51 83.41
C VAL A 630 33.13 79.49 83.48
N THR A 631 31.92 79.06 83.08
CA THR A 631 30.71 79.90 83.11
C THR A 631 30.27 80.22 84.55
N VAL A 632 30.36 79.28 85.48
CA VAL A 632 30.09 79.53 86.91
C VAL A 632 31.14 80.47 87.52
N GLY A 633 32.42 80.33 87.17
CA GLY A 633 33.50 81.23 87.61
C GLY A 633 33.30 82.68 87.16
N ILE A 634 32.92 82.88 85.89
CA ILE A 634 32.59 84.20 85.32
C ILE A 634 31.38 84.82 86.04
N THR A 635 30.34 84.01 86.31
CA THR A 635 29.12 84.47 86.98
C THR A 635 29.38 84.89 88.44
N ILE A 636 30.24 84.17 89.17
CA ILE A 636 30.66 84.52 90.53
C ILE A 636 31.52 85.79 90.53
N TYR A 637 32.42 85.94 89.56
CA TYR A 637 33.26 87.13 89.40
C TYR A 637 32.44 88.39 89.09
N GLN A 638 31.46 88.28 88.16
CA GLN A 638 30.53 89.36 87.81
C GLN A 638 29.65 89.79 89.01
N LYS A 639 29.10 88.83 89.77
CA LYS A 639 28.36 89.13 91.02
C LYS A 639 29.24 89.81 92.09
N LYS A 640 30.55 89.53 92.14
CA LYS A 640 31.49 90.16 93.07
C LYS A 640 31.85 91.60 92.66
N ILE A 641 31.82 91.92 91.37
CA ILE A 641 31.99 93.27 90.83
C ILE A 641 30.72 94.12 91.06
N GLU A 642 29.52 93.58 90.78
CA GLU A 642 28.24 94.28 91.04
C GLU A 642 28.06 94.62 92.53
N LYS A 643 28.45 93.71 93.43
CA LYS A 643 28.39 93.97 94.89
C LYS A 643 29.42 95.01 95.37
N ARG A 644 30.50 95.25 94.61
CA ARG A 644 31.49 96.31 94.87
C ARG A 644 31.04 97.67 94.29
N ASN A 645 30.32 97.67 93.18
CA ASN A 645 29.83 98.89 92.52
C ASN A 645 28.52 99.42 93.12
N ASN A 646 27.74 98.59 93.82
CA ASN A 646 26.53 99.02 94.55
C ASN A 646 26.80 99.49 96.00
N LEU A 647 28.07 99.66 96.39
CA LEU A 647 28.48 100.13 97.73
C LEU A 647 29.41 101.36 97.69
N LYS A 648 29.51 102.07 96.56
CA LYS A 648 30.07 103.43 96.47
C LYS A 648 29.41 104.26 95.40
#